data_AF-A0A286UQW4-F1
#
_entry.id   AF-A0A286UQW4-F1
#
_cell.length_a   1.000
_cell.length_b   1.000
_cell.length_c   1.000
_cell.angle_alpha   90.00
_cell.angle_beta   90.00
_cell.angle_gamma   90.00
#
_symmetry.space_group_name_H-M   'P 1'
#
loop_
_entity.id
_entity.type
_entity.pdbx_description
1 polymer ?
#
loop_
_entity_poly.entity_id
_entity_poly.type
_entity_poly.pdbx_seq_one_letter_code
_entity_poly.pdbx_strand_id
1 'polypeptide(L)'
;MTGSWLTTFSAFLLIGLHVNNVSALNWTAKPFNPPSVPLAVKTPYLSTWLAQGSGNALNDDWPRFWTGSILGWAGYARVDGTTYTFLGVPSISQQKATQKSLEFTSTRSTFVLSAGPVDITATFLSPVEPNDFAKQSLPFSYLALSVASTDGSSHSVQLYTDISAEWVTGDNSLVANWTTTDNDVITHQVQLVEQSEFAEVSDHIQQGSAYYSIQKGSSTTYQTGQDTVVRGQFANNGVLLNSQDTEFRAVSDRWPVFAFAEDLGFISQTSTPVVFSVGHVRDPAAEYIIANNQVQSRSSYFLSSHSTPADAISFFLSDYSNAVESAESFDSQVQSDASKISSDYAAIVALSIRQAFASTEITISKNADGSFNTSDVLIFMKEISSDGNMNTVDVIFPAWPIFLYTNPEYGRLLLEPLFEYQATGQYPNKYSVHDLGAHYPQALGHNDGKDEPMPVEESGNMLIMSLSYTQATKDNSLISKYFDLLDQWTQFLIEDSLIPADQISTDDFAGSLANQTNLAIKGIIGIKAMAVVSGLLGDSARESNYSSIASDYVTQWQGFAVASSGDHLTLSYGDDSSWGLAYNLYADKLLGTNIFPQSILDLQTNWYKTIFDNFGIPLDTRHEYTKSDWEIWTAAFVTDDSVRDQLISSVAKYASNGKSNIPFGDWYNTGDGTANGFKARPVVGGHVALLALNKLSDDETTINTQSSASGAISRLRPLSTSISGTGKMERCLYWFASIVLLTSKLVFDYF
;
A
#
# COMPACT_ATOMS: atom_id res chain seq x y z
N MET A 1 -14.04 -71.76 -49.43
CA MET A 1 -14.59 -70.70 -50.30
C MET A 1 -15.00 -69.53 -49.39
N THR A 2 -14.90 -68.28 -49.85
CA THR A 2 -15.66 -67.07 -49.42
C THR A 2 -16.08 -66.94 -47.94
N GLY A 3 -15.67 -65.93 -47.17
CA GLY A 3 -14.88 -64.74 -47.50
C GLY A 3 -14.69 -63.79 -46.29
N SER A 4 -13.97 -62.69 -46.52
CA SER A 4 -13.62 -61.59 -45.58
C SER A 4 -14.85 -60.84 -45.01
N TRP A 5 -14.78 -60.03 -43.95
CA TRP A 5 -13.72 -59.06 -43.57
C TRP A 5 -13.59 -58.82 -42.05
N LEU A 6 -12.43 -58.28 -41.62
CA LEU A 6 -12.27 -57.62 -40.32
C LEU A 6 -12.74 -56.16 -40.40
N THR A 7 -13.32 -55.64 -39.31
CA THR A 7 -13.57 -54.21 -39.11
C THR A 7 -12.69 -53.67 -37.98
N THR A 8 -11.77 -52.76 -38.31
CA THR A 8 -10.98 -52.01 -37.33
C THR A 8 -11.82 -50.91 -36.69
N PHE A 9 -11.89 -50.89 -35.36
CA PHE A 9 -12.46 -49.76 -34.60
C PHE A 9 -11.37 -48.73 -34.30
N SER A 10 -11.54 -47.50 -34.79
CA SER A 10 -10.71 -46.36 -34.40
C SER A 10 -11.35 -45.65 -33.21
N ALA A 11 -10.69 -45.66 -32.04
CA ALA A 11 -11.10 -44.88 -30.89
C ALA A 11 -10.56 -43.44 -30.99
N PHE A 12 -11.44 -42.46 -31.19
CA PHE A 12 -11.08 -41.05 -31.06
C PHE A 12 -11.10 -40.66 -29.58
N LEU A 13 -9.94 -40.30 -29.03
CA LEU A 13 -9.82 -39.79 -27.68
C LEU A 13 -10.14 -38.28 -27.67
N LEU A 14 -11.38 -37.93 -27.30
CA LEU A 14 -11.79 -36.54 -27.10
C LEU A 14 -11.21 -36.02 -25.77
N ILE A 15 -10.06 -35.34 -25.85
CA ILE A 15 -9.52 -34.57 -24.73
C ILE A 15 -10.42 -33.35 -24.54
N GLY A 16 -11.34 -33.45 -23.57
CA GLY A 16 -12.22 -32.35 -23.21
C GLY A 16 -11.46 -31.26 -22.45
N LEU A 17 -11.01 -30.23 -23.16
CA LEU A 17 -10.51 -28.98 -22.57
C LEU A 17 -11.56 -28.44 -21.59
N HIS A 18 -11.29 -28.56 -20.29
CA HIS A 18 -12.10 -27.95 -19.24
C HIS A 18 -11.77 -26.46 -19.18
N VAL A 19 -12.37 -25.70 -20.10
CA VAL A 19 -12.44 -24.24 -19.98
C VAL A 19 -13.30 -23.95 -18.75
N ASN A 20 -12.64 -23.60 -17.65
CA ASN A 20 -13.31 -23.07 -16.47
C ASN A 20 -13.91 -21.71 -16.84
N ASN A 21 -15.18 -21.74 -17.25
CA ASN A 21 -15.96 -20.54 -17.52
C ASN A 21 -16.19 -19.79 -16.20
N VAL A 22 -15.25 -18.89 -15.86
CA VAL A 22 -15.52 -17.80 -14.92
C VAL A 22 -16.74 -17.08 -15.46
N SER A 23 -17.81 -17.01 -14.66
CA SER A 23 -19.01 -16.29 -15.08
C SER A 23 -18.65 -14.84 -15.34
N ALA A 24 -19.12 -14.28 -16.46
CA ALA A 24 -19.09 -12.84 -16.63
C ALA A 24 -19.83 -12.17 -15.45
N LEU A 25 -19.30 -11.04 -14.98
CA LEU A 25 -19.92 -10.25 -13.93
C LEU A 25 -21.28 -9.75 -14.40
N ASN A 26 -22.26 -9.72 -13.48
CA ASN A 26 -23.56 -9.08 -13.73
C ASN A 26 -23.52 -7.54 -13.57
N TRP A 27 -22.32 -6.99 -13.33
CA TRP A 27 -22.03 -5.59 -12.98
C TRP A 27 -20.67 -5.19 -13.57
N THR A 28 -20.37 -3.88 -13.68
CA THR A 28 -19.13 -3.41 -14.32
C THR A 28 -18.01 -3.13 -13.31
N ALA A 29 -16.83 -3.71 -13.52
CA ALA A 29 -15.63 -3.44 -12.73
C ALA A 29 -14.69 -2.48 -13.48
N LYS A 30 -14.03 -1.57 -12.77
CA LYS A 30 -12.96 -0.72 -13.31
C LYS A 30 -11.80 -0.55 -12.31
N PRO A 31 -10.54 -0.56 -12.76
CA PRO A 31 -10.09 -0.95 -14.11
C PRO A 31 -10.40 -2.42 -14.45
N PHE A 32 -10.44 -3.30 -13.45
CA PHE A 32 -10.84 -4.71 -13.54
C PHE A 32 -11.51 -5.16 -12.22
N ASN A 33 -11.90 -6.43 -12.10
CA ASN A 33 -12.33 -7.03 -10.84
C ASN A 33 -11.09 -7.60 -10.10
N PRO A 34 -10.61 -6.96 -9.02
CA PRO A 34 -9.42 -7.40 -8.30
C PRO A 34 -9.71 -8.66 -7.49
N PRO A 35 -8.71 -9.37 -6.91
CA PRO A 35 -8.98 -10.51 -6.04
C PRO A 35 -9.72 -10.09 -4.76
N SER A 36 -9.41 -8.89 -4.26
CA SER A 36 -10.09 -8.24 -3.14
C SER A 36 -10.01 -6.72 -3.26
N VAL A 37 -11.04 -6.01 -2.79
CA VAL A 37 -11.13 -4.54 -2.85
C VAL A 37 -10.74 -3.92 -1.50
N PRO A 38 -9.83 -2.92 -1.45
CA PRO A 38 -9.56 -2.15 -0.24
C PRO A 38 -10.82 -1.39 0.22
N LEU A 39 -11.23 -1.53 1.50
CA LEU A 39 -12.35 -0.78 2.09
C LEU A 39 -11.87 0.20 3.18
N ALA A 40 -11.00 -0.23 4.08
CA ALA A 40 -10.35 0.65 5.06
C ALA A 40 -8.89 0.19 5.22
N VAL A 41 -8.02 0.62 4.32
CA VAL A 41 -6.64 0.12 4.20
C VAL A 41 -5.70 1.30 4.42
N LYS A 42 -5.22 1.44 5.66
CA LYS A 42 -4.52 2.65 6.14
C LYS A 42 -3.36 2.39 7.10
N THR A 43 -3.45 1.37 7.96
CA THR A 43 -2.42 0.91 8.90
C THR A 43 -2.50 -0.61 9.04
N PRO A 44 -1.49 -1.30 9.60
CA PRO A 44 -1.48 -2.77 9.68
C PRO A 44 -2.74 -3.34 10.34
N TYR A 45 -3.29 -2.61 11.32
CA TYR A 45 -4.43 -3.02 12.13
C TYR A 45 -5.80 -2.50 11.66
N LEU A 46 -5.86 -1.49 10.78
CA LEU A 46 -7.15 -1.09 10.17
C LEU A 46 -7.49 -1.94 8.94
N SER A 47 -6.47 -2.52 8.28
CA SER A 47 -6.47 -3.22 6.99
C SER A 47 -7.71 -4.10 6.70
N THR A 48 -8.77 -3.47 6.18
CA THR A 48 -10.10 -4.06 5.91
C THR A 48 -10.40 -4.14 4.42
N TRP A 49 -10.87 -5.30 3.98
CA TRP A 49 -10.99 -5.69 2.57
C TRP A 49 -12.30 -6.41 2.25
N LEU A 50 -12.77 -6.32 1.01
CA LEU A 50 -13.88 -7.14 0.48
C LEU A 50 -13.33 -8.24 -0.43
N ALA A 51 -13.45 -9.50 -0.04
CA ALA A 51 -13.07 -10.63 -0.88
C ALA A 51 -13.95 -10.68 -2.15
N GLN A 52 -13.38 -10.54 -3.35
CA GLN A 52 -14.12 -10.55 -4.61
C GLN A 52 -14.14 -11.95 -5.25
N GLY A 53 -12.97 -12.58 -5.39
CA GLY A 53 -12.85 -13.80 -6.18
C GLY A 53 -13.40 -13.59 -7.59
N SER A 54 -14.35 -14.43 -7.99
CA SER A 54 -15.06 -14.34 -9.27
C SER A 54 -16.14 -13.25 -9.36
N GLY A 55 -16.28 -12.38 -8.34
CA GLY A 55 -17.10 -11.16 -8.43
C GLY A 55 -18.23 -11.01 -7.41
N ASN A 56 -17.98 -11.28 -6.12
CA ASN A 56 -18.90 -10.98 -5.04
C ASN A 56 -19.33 -9.50 -5.04
N ALA A 57 -20.61 -9.19 -4.85
CA ALA A 57 -21.03 -7.82 -4.56
C ALA A 57 -20.63 -7.37 -3.13
N LEU A 58 -20.71 -6.06 -2.86
CA LEU A 58 -20.48 -5.45 -1.53
C LEU A 58 -21.35 -6.05 -0.40
N ASN A 59 -22.46 -6.71 -0.77
CA ASN A 59 -23.40 -7.40 0.10
C ASN A 59 -23.43 -8.93 -0.10
N ASP A 60 -22.42 -9.55 -0.73
CA ASP A 60 -22.30 -11.01 -0.91
C ASP A 60 -21.32 -11.71 0.04
N ASP A 61 -20.37 -10.98 0.64
CA ASP A 61 -19.54 -11.45 1.76
C ASP A 61 -19.45 -10.36 2.84
N TRP A 62 -18.94 -10.71 4.01
CA TRP A 62 -18.49 -9.72 5.00
C TRP A 62 -17.16 -9.08 4.57
N PRO A 63 -16.92 -7.81 4.93
CA PRO A 63 -15.57 -7.28 5.03
C PRO A 63 -14.70 -8.11 5.98
N ARG A 64 -13.40 -8.16 5.68
CA ARG A 64 -12.42 -9.01 6.37
C ARG A 64 -11.16 -8.24 6.69
N PHE A 65 -10.51 -8.60 7.79
CA PHE A 65 -9.12 -8.23 8.03
C PHE A 65 -8.23 -8.97 7.02
N TRP A 66 -7.02 -8.46 6.76
CA TRP A 66 -6.13 -9.02 5.73
C TRP A 66 -5.79 -10.51 5.92
N THR A 67 -5.78 -11.01 7.16
CA THR A 67 -5.57 -12.44 7.44
C THR A 67 -6.75 -13.32 6.96
N GLY A 68 -7.96 -12.77 6.94
CA GLY A 68 -9.20 -13.42 6.49
C GLY A 68 -10.33 -13.45 7.53
N SER A 69 -10.06 -13.05 8.79
CA SER A 69 -11.08 -12.96 9.84
C SER A 69 -12.17 -11.94 9.48
N ILE A 70 -13.40 -12.18 9.92
CA ILE A 70 -14.52 -11.27 9.67
C ILE A 70 -14.30 -9.97 10.45
N LEU A 71 -14.46 -8.84 9.76
CA LEU A 71 -14.63 -7.52 10.36
C LEU A 71 -16.08 -7.12 10.09
N GLY A 72 -16.97 -7.46 11.04
CA GLY A 72 -18.40 -7.23 10.88
C GLY A 72 -18.67 -5.75 10.59
N TRP A 73 -19.18 -5.48 9.39
CA TRP A 73 -19.57 -4.15 8.93
C TRP A 73 -20.79 -4.33 8.03
N ALA A 74 -21.96 -3.88 8.49
CA ALA A 74 -23.23 -4.06 7.80
C ALA A 74 -23.81 -2.70 7.38
N GLY A 75 -24.54 -2.68 6.25
CA GLY A 75 -25.24 -1.48 5.80
C GLY A 75 -26.59 -1.77 5.15
N TYR A 76 -27.60 -0.98 5.51
CA TYR A 76 -28.93 -1.03 4.91
C TYR A 76 -29.36 0.33 4.38
N ALA A 77 -30.16 0.33 3.31
CA ALA A 77 -30.99 1.45 2.91
C ALA A 77 -32.46 1.04 2.97
N ARG A 78 -33.32 1.88 3.51
CA ARG A 78 -34.76 1.68 3.56
C ARG A 78 -35.45 2.69 2.66
N VAL A 79 -36.10 2.20 1.62
CA VAL A 79 -36.62 2.99 0.50
C VAL A 79 -38.12 2.73 0.37
N ASP A 80 -38.93 3.77 0.52
CA ASP A 80 -40.41 3.72 0.55
C ASP A 80 -40.97 2.62 1.47
N GLY A 81 -40.27 2.37 2.59
CA GLY A 81 -40.62 1.37 3.59
C GLY A 81 -40.03 -0.04 3.38
N THR A 82 -39.38 -0.31 2.24
CA THR A 82 -38.70 -1.58 1.95
C THR A 82 -37.22 -1.49 2.29
N THR A 83 -36.70 -2.43 3.09
CA THR A 83 -35.29 -2.44 3.52
C THR A 83 -34.43 -3.32 2.60
N TYR A 84 -33.29 -2.78 2.19
CA TYR A 84 -32.30 -3.37 1.30
C TYR A 84 -30.92 -3.41 1.96
N THR A 85 -30.26 -4.57 2.00
CA THR A 85 -28.85 -4.69 2.39
C THR A 85 -27.95 -4.23 1.24
N PHE A 86 -27.02 -3.29 1.49
CA PHE A 86 -26.03 -2.84 0.51
C PHE A 86 -24.57 -3.18 0.90
N LEU A 87 -24.31 -3.50 2.17
CA LEU A 87 -22.98 -3.84 2.69
C LEU A 87 -23.06 -5.01 3.67
N GLY A 88 -22.16 -5.98 3.52
CA GLY A 88 -22.03 -7.16 4.37
C GLY A 88 -23.14 -8.20 4.16
N VAL A 89 -23.08 -9.29 4.94
CA VAL A 89 -24.09 -10.37 4.94
C VAL A 89 -24.75 -10.58 6.32
N PRO A 90 -25.42 -9.54 6.88
CA PRO A 90 -26.12 -9.64 8.15
C PRO A 90 -27.24 -10.70 8.12
N SER A 91 -27.46 -11.33 9.28
CA SER A 91 -28.38 -12.45 9.49
C SER A 91 -29.87 -12.09 9.37
N ILE A 92 -30.23 -10.80 9.40
CA ILE A 92 -31.60 -10.33 9.22
C ILE A 92 -31.96 -10.38 7.73
N SER A 93 -32.83 -11.33 7.37
CA SER A 93 -33.30 -11.51 5.99
C SER A 93 -34.01 -10.27 5.45
N GLN A 94 -33.34 -9.54 4.56
CA GLN A 94 -33.86 -8.40 3.81
C GLN A 94 -33.64 -8.60 2.30
N GLN A 95 -34.14 -7.69 1.47
CA GLN A 95 -33.80 -7.70 0.04
C GLN A 95 -32.32 -7.31 -0.13
N LYS A 96 -31.61 -7.85 -1.12
CA LYS A 96 -30.28 -7.31 -1.48
C LYS A 96 -30.43 -6.15 -2.45
N ALA A 97 -29.66 -5.08 -2.24
CA ALA A 97 -29.43 -4.09 -3.28
C ALA A 97 -28.62 -4.74 -4.42
N THR A 98 -28.94 -4.40 -5.68
CA THR A 98 -28.28 -5.00 -6.85
C THR A 98 -27.08 -4.16 -7.26
N GLN A 99 -25.86 -4.68 -7.13
CA GLN A 99 -24.66 -3.98 -7.58
C GLN A 99 -24.70 -3.72 -9.09
N LYS A 100 -24.42 -2.47 -9.48
CA LYS A 100 -24.30 -1.99 -10.86
C LYS A 100 -22.85 -1.86 -11.29
N SER A 101 -22.00 -1.34 -10.41
CA SER A 101 -20.58 -1.12 -10.70
C SER A 101 -19.69 -1.06 -9.46
N LEU A 102 -18.40 -1.32 -9.68
CA LEU A 102 -17.27 -1.03 -8.81
C LEU A 102 -16.23 -0.26 -9.62
N GLU A 103 -15.69 0.81 -9.06
CA GLU A 103 -14.55 1.55 -9.60
C GLU A 103 -13.52 1.78 -8.47
N PHE A 104 -12.27 1.36 -8.68
CA PHE A 104 -11.19 1.58 -7.72
C PHE A 104 -10.08 2.47 -8.30
N THR A 105 -9.45 3.25 -7.43
CA THR A 105 -8.31 4.12 -7.74
C THR A 105 -7.17 3.87 -6.75
N SER A 106 -6.10 4.66 -6.81
CA SER A 106 -5.01 4.62 -5.83
C SER A 106 -5.50 4.78 -4.38
N THR A 107 -6.53 5.62 -4.16
CA THR A 107 -7.02 6.00 -2.81
C THR A 107 -8.46 5.58 -2.49
N ARG A 108 -9.30 5.32 -3.50
CA ARG A 108 -10.76 5.11 -3.33
C ARG A 108 -11.27 3.79 -3.90
N SER A 109 -12.40 3.35 -3.36
CA SER A 109 -13.18 2.22 -3.87
C SER A 109 -14.66 2.61 -3.84
N THR A 110 -15.27 2.77 -5.02
CA THR A 110 -16.63 3.30 -5.17
C THR A 110 -17.54 2.22 -5.76
N PHE A 111 -18.58 1.85 -5.00
CA PHE A 111 -19.61 0.91 -5.43
C PHE A 111 -20.93 1.64 -5.70
N VAL A 112 -21.67 1.19 -6.72
CA VAL A 112 -23.05 1.65 -6.97
C VAL A 112 -23.99 0.46 -6.91
N LEU A 113 -25.06 0.55 -6.10
CA LEU A 113 -26.04 -0.52 -5.92
C LEU A 113 -27.49 0.02 -5.97
N SER A 114 -28.38 -0.63 -6.72
CA SER A 114 -29.80 -0.26 -6.78
C SER A 114 -30.60 -0.87 -5.63
N ALA A 115 -31.31 -0.02 -4.88
CA ALA A 115 -32.23 -0.38 -3.80
C ALA A 115 -33.66 0.05 -4.18
N GLY A 116 -34.34 -0.80 -4.96
CA GLY A 116 -35.63 -0.45 -5.54
C GLY A 116 -35.48 0.70 -6.56
N PRO A 117 -36.21 1.83 -6.41
CA PRO A 117 -36.19 2.95 -7.36
C PRO A 117 -35.00 3.93 -7.18
N VAL A 118 -34.11 3.71 -6.20
CA VAL A 118 -32.93 4.56 -5.98
C VAL A 118 -31.62 3.80 -6.16
N ASP A 119 -30.56 4.51 -6.56
CA ASP A 119 -29.18 4.04 -6.53
C ASP A 119 -28.47 4.59 -5.30
N ILE A 120 -27.79 3.72 -4.57
CA ILE A 120 -26.86 4.03 -3.48
C ILE A 120 -25.45 4.06 -4.09
N THR A 121 -24.69 5.12 -3.84
CA THR A 121 -23.25 5.16 -4.06
C THR A 121 -22.54 5.05 -2.73
N ALA A 122 -21.70 4.03 -2.57
CA ALA A 122 -20.88 3.81 -1.38
C ALA A 122 -19.40 3.99 -1.75
N THR A 123 -18.81 5.10 -1.31
CA THR A 123 -17.40 5.45 -1.55
C THR A 123 -16.60 5.21 -0.29
N PHE A 124 -15.65 4.28 -0.37
CA PHE A 124 -14.63 4.03 0.63
C PHE A 124 -13.37 4.83 0.27
N LEU A 125 -12.86 5.62 1.22
CA LEU A 125 -11.66 6.45 1.03
C LEU A 125 -10.67 6.22 2.18
N SER A 126 -9.48 5.74 1.83
CA SER A 126 -8.32 5.68 2.74
C SER A 126 -7.28 6.67 2.22
N PRO A 127 -7.16 7.88 2.83
CA PRO A 127 -6.28 8.92 2.31
C PRO A 127 -4.81 8.49 2.29
N VAL A 128 -4.12 8.78 1.19
CA VAL A 128 -2.68 8.59 1.02
C VAL A 128 -2.06 9.97 0.87
N GLU A 129 -1.47 10.47 1.96
CA GLU A 129 -1.05 11.88 2.11
C GLU A 129 0.48 11.97 2.36
N PRO A 130 1.35 11.40 1.51
CA PRO A 130 2.77 11.14 1.82
C PRO A 130 3.63 12.39 2.09
N ASN A 131 3.10 13.59 1.83
CA ASN A 131 3.75 14.88 2.09
C ASN A 131 3.23 15.60 3.35
N ASP A 132 2.18 15.08 4.01
CA ASP A 132 1.66 15.57 5.28
C ASP A 132 1.66 14.43 6.29
N PHE A 133 2.69 14.38 7.15
CA PHE A 133 2.85 13.30 8.13
C PHE A 133 1.77 13.32 9.22
N ALA A 134 1.11 14.45 9.48
CA ALA A 134 -0.03 14.49 10.42
C ALA A 134 -1.24 13.79 9.79
N LYS A 135 -1.62 14.13 8.55
CA LYS A 135 -2.70 13.45 7.82
C LYS A 135 -2.38 11.99 7.50
N GLN A 136 -1.14 11.68 7.11
CA GLN A 136 -0.76 10.32 6.72
C GLN A 136 -0.76 9.35 7.90
N SER A 137 -0.50 9.82 9.13
CA SER A 137 -0.50 8.99 10.33
C SER A 137 -1.85 8.89 11.05
N LEU A 138 -2.90 9.57 10.59
CA LEU A 138 -4.27 9.37 11.10
C LEU A 138 -4.74 7.94 10.76
N PRO A 139 -5.02 7.07 11.75
CA PRO A 139 -5.35 5.66 11.52
C PRO A 139 -6.85 5.47 11.22
N PHE A 140 -7.36 6.26 10.26
CA PHE A 140 -8.79 6.35 9.93
C PHE A 140 -9.04 6.21 8.42
N SER A 141 -10.25 5.82 8.06
CA SER A 141 -10.78 5.80 6.68
C SER A 141 -12.24 6.22 6.68
N TYR A 142 -12.72 6.76 5.57
CA TYR A 142 -14.10 7.20 5.41
C TYR A 142 -14.95 6.13 4.71
N LEU A 143 -16.21 6.04 5.13
CA LEU A 143 -17.31 5.57 4.28
C LEU A 143 -18.22 6.77 4.00
N ALA A 144 -18.41 7.11 2.73
CA ALA A 144 -19.36 8.13 2.29
C ALA A 144 -20.51 7.48 1.50
N LEU A 145 -21.75 7.77 1.89
CA LEU A 145 -22.96 7.23 1.28
C LEU A 145 -23.81 8.36 0.67
N SER A 146 -24.09 8.30 -0.63
CA SER A 146 -25.07 9.17 -1.29
C SER A 146 -26.15 8.37 -2.02
N VAL A 147 -27.33 8.95 -2.21
CA VAL A 147 -28.47 8.28 -2.83
C VAL A 147 -29.10 9.15 -3.91
N ALA A 148 -29.45 8.57 -5.05
CA ALA A 148 -30.10 9.26 -6.18
C ALA A 148 -31.36 8.50 -6.67
N SER A 149 -32.42 9.24 -7.01
CA SER A 149 -33.60 8.68 -7.69
C SER A 149 -33.25 8.22 -9.11
N THR A 150 -33.75 7.06 -9.53
CA THR A 150 -33.48 6.47 -10.86
C THR A 150 -34.65 6.57 -11.85
N ASP A 151 -35.86 6.88 -11.38
CA ASP A 151 -37.06 7.08 -12.21
C ASP A 151 -37.50 8.55 -12.32
N GLY A 152 -36.90 9.44 -11.51
CA GLY A 152 -37.25 10.86 -11.41
C GLY A 152 -38.39 11.17 -10.43
N SER A 153 -38.92 10.15 -9.74
CA SER A 153 -39.85 10.30 -8.62
C SER A 153 -39.11 10.70 -7.34
N SER A 154 -39.88 11.00 -6.28
CA SER A 154 -39.36 11.36 -4.96
C SER A 154 -39.65 10.25 -3.95
N HIS A 155 -38.59 9.69 -3.33
CA HIS A 155 -38.67 8.51 -2.47
C HIS A 155 -38.30 8.83 -1.03
N SER A 156 -38.94 8.19 -0.06
CA SER A 156 -38.52 8.25 1.34
C SER A 156 -37.31 7.34 1.55
N VAL A 157 -36.19 7.88 2.02
CA VAL A 157 -34.93 7.13 2.18
C VAL A 157 -34.34 7.30 3.58
N GLN A 158 -34.12 6.17 4.26
CA GLN A 158 -33.28 6.10 5.46
C GLN A 158 -32.05 5.23 5.18
N LEU A 159 -30.90 5.58 5.76
CA LEU A 159 -29.65 4.81 5.73
C LEU A 159 -29.30 4.27 7.11
N TYR A 160 -28.58 3.15 7.16
CA TYR A 160 -28.03 2.54 8.37
C TYR A 160 -26.66 1.93 8.07
N THR A 161 -25.75 2.00 9.04
CA THR A 161 -24.50 1.24 9.02
C THR A 161 -24.01 0.95 10.44
N ASP A 162 -23.46 -0.24 10.66
CA ASP A 162 -22.85 -0.67 11.92
C ASP A 162 -21.50 -1.36 11.71
N ILE A 163 -20.60 -1.22 12.68
CA ILE A 163 -19.48 -2.16 12.87
C ILE A 163 -19.70 -3.05 14.09
N SER A 164 -19.11 -4.24 14.11
CA SER A 164 -19.12 -5.16 15.26
C SER A 164 -17.91 -4.94 16.20
N ALA A 165 -17.91 -5.61 17.35
CA ALA A 165 -16.75 -5.69 18.24
C ALA A 165 -15.60 -6.57 17.69
N GLU A 166 -15.69 -7.13 16.48
CA GLU A 166 -14.63 -7.95 15.85
C GLU A 166 -13.44 -7.09 15.36
N TRP A 167 -13.56 -5.76 15.44
CA TRP A 167 -12.55 -4.78 15.04
C TRP A 167 -11.44 -4.50 16.09
N VAL A 168 -11.37 -5.26 17.19
CA VAL A 168 -10.41 -5.02 18.30
C VAL A 168 -9.60 -6.23 18.74
N THR A 169 -9.74 -7.39 18.09
CA THR A 169 -8.98 -8.61 18.41
C THR A 169 -9.12 -9.72 17.36
N GLY A 170 -8.15 -10.63 17.31
CA GLY A 170 -8.25 -11.91 16.61
C GLY A 170 -8.87 -13.04 17.45
N ASP A 171 -9.06 -12.86 18.76
CA ASP A 171 -9.74 -13.82 19.65
C ASP A 171 -11.13 -13.30 20.08
N ASN A 172 -12.15 -13.71 19.32
CA ASN A 172 -13.53 -13.33 19.59
C ASN A 172 -14.14 -13.93 20.88
N SER A 173 -13.37 -14.68 21.69
CA SER A 173 -13.76 -15.09 23.03
C SER A 173 -13.47 -14.03 24.11
N LEU A 174 -12.59 -13.07 23.83
CA LEU A 174 -12.23 -12.00 24.76
C LEU A 174 -13.38 -11.00 24.98
N VAL A 175 -13.43 -10.43 26.18
CA VAL A 175 -14.48 -9.48 26.60
C VAL A 175 -14.16 -8.07 26.12
N ALA A 176 -15.08 -7.52 25.32
CA ALA A 176 -15.04 -6.12 24.90
C ALA A 176 -15.90 -5.24 25.81
N ASN A 177 -15.45 -4.01 26.05
CA ASN A 177 -16.25 -2.91 26.59
C ASN A 177 -16.33 -1.76 25.59
N TRP A 178 -17.28 -0.86 25.79
CA TRP A 178 -17.55 0.23 24.85
C TRP A 178 -18.19 1.45 25.51
N THR A 179 -18.01 2.60 24.87
CA THR A 179 -18.67 3.86 25.25
C THR A 179 -19.35 4.49 24.04
N THR A 180 -20.19 5.50 24.26
CA THR A 180 -20.71 6.35 23.19
C THR A 180 -20.71 7.79 23.65
N THR A 181 -20.05 8.65 22.86
CA THR A 181 -20.05 10.10 23.04
C THR A 181 -21.08 10.70 22.09
N ASP A 182 -21.98 11.54 22.59
CA ASP A 182 -23.08 12.14 21.82
C ASP A 182 -22.98 13.69 21.85
N ASN A 183 -22.03 14.24 21.09
CA ASN A 183 -21.78 15.67 20.95
C ASN A 183 -22.10 16.13 19.50
N ASP A 184 -21.43 17.17 18.98
CA ASP A 184 -21.52 17.57 17.56
C ASP A 184 -21.01 16.46 16.62
N VAL A 185 -20.11 15.60 17.10
CA VAL A 185 -19.80 14.29 16.53
C VAL A 185 -20.37 13.23 17.49
N ILE A 186 -21.02 12.20 16.93
CA ILE A 186 -21.35 10.99 17.68
C ILE A 186 -20.26 9.96 17.40
N THR A 187 -19.68 9.42 18.46
CA THR A 187 -18.57 8.44 18.41
C THR A 187 -18.90 7.24 19.28
N HIS A 188 -18.93 6.06 18.67
CA HIS A 188 -18.78 4.79 19.38
C HIS A 188 -17.29 4.47 19.53
N GLN A 189 -16.87 4.08 20.72
CA GLN A 189 -15.55 3.51 21.00
C GLN A 189 -15.74 2.10 21.55
N VAL A 190 -15.01 1.13 21.02
CA VAL A 190 -14.96 -0.25 21.52
C VAL A 190 -13.52 -0.71 21.70
N GLN A 191 -13.26 -1.51 22.73
CA GLN A 191 -11.94 -2.02 23.10
C GLN A 191 -12.06 -3.30 23.92
N LEU A 192 -10.96 -4.03 24.08
CA LEU A 192 -10.88 -5.08 25.09
C LEU A 192 -10.96 -4.51 26.52
N VAL A 193 -11.49 -5.31 27.45
CA VAL A 193 -11.44 -5.05 28.89
C VAL A 193 -10.01 -5.23 29.42
N GLU A 194 -9.40 -6.38 29.13
CA GLU A 194 -8.00 -6.67 29.41
C GLU A 194 -7.21 -6.45 28.11
N GLN A 195 -6.34 -5.45 28.09
CA GLN A 195 -5.48 -5.15 26.94
C GLN A 195 -4.05 -5.63 27.19
N SER A 196 -3.38 -6.08 26.13
CA SER A 196 -1.97 -6.48 26.17
C SER A 196 -1.15 -5.54 25.27
N GLU A 197 -0.36 -4.67 25.89
CA GLU A 197 0.50 -3.71 25.18
C GLU A 197 1.47 -4.45 24.25
N PHE A 198 1.59 -3.94 23.01
CA PHE A 198 2.34 -4.52 21.88
C PHE A 198 2.07 -5.99 21.49
N ALA A 199 1.13 -6.70 22.12
CA ALA A 199 0.84 -8.10 21.76
C ALA A 199 -0.14 -8.21 20.59
N GLU A 200 0.04 -9.23 19.74
CA GLU A 200 -0.88 -9.59 18.66
C GLU A 200 -1.54 -10.97 18.89
N VAL A 201 -2.71 -11.18 18.30
CA VAL A 201 -3.32 -12.51 18.08
C VAL A 201 -3.82 -12.57 16.64
N SER A 202 -3.28 -13.49 15.85
CA SER A 202 -3.60 -13.62 14.41
C SER A 202 -3.50 -12.28 13.65
N ASP A 203 -2.39 -11.57 13.89
CA ASP A 203 -2.04 -10.25 13.34
C ASP A 203 -2.94 -9.07 13.78
N HIS A 204 -3.88 -9.29 14.70
CA HIS A 204 -4.63 -8.22 15.35
C HIS A 204 -3.94 -7.78 16.63
N ILE A 205 -3.66 -6.49 16.78
CA ILE A 205 -3.21 -5.89 18.05
C ILE A 205 -4.23 -6.15 19.18
N GLN A 206 -3.73 -6.42 20.38
CA GLN A 206 -4.53 -6.65 21.60
C GLN A 206 -4.59 -5.42 22.53
N GLN A 207 -4.32 -4.23 21.99
CA GLN A 207 -4.38 -2.94 22.69
C GLN A 207 -4.89 -1.83 21.77
N GLY A 208 -5.49 -0.80 22.37
CA GLY A 208 -6.10 0.33 21.66
C GLY A 208 -7.63 0.31 21.70
N SER A 209 -8.25 0.93 20.71
CA SER A 209 -9.70 0.95 20.51
C SER A 209 -10.06 1.14 19.04
N ALA A 210 -11.09 0.43 18.59
CA ALA A 210 -11.77 0.77 17.35
C ALA A 210 -12.78 1.89 17.61
N TYR A 211 -12.89 2.80 16.65
CA TYR A 211 -13.78 3.95 16.69
C TYR A 211 -14.66 3.96 15.44
N TYR A 212 -15.95 4.22 15.64
CA TYR A 212 -16.89 4.46 14.55
C TYR A 212 -17.69 5.73 14.84
N SER A 213 -17.63 6.71 13.93
CA SER A 213 -18.17 8.05 14.18
C SER A 213 -18.88 8.68 12.99
N ILE A 214 -19.77 9.62 13.28
CA ILE A 214 -20.53 10.43 12.31
C ILE A 214 -20.65 11.88 12.82
N GLN A 215 -20.62 12.86 11.90
CA GLN A 215 -21.01 14.23 12.20
C GLN A 215 -22.52 14.29 12.46
N LYS A 216 -22.95 14.82 13.61
CA LYS A 216 -24.35 14.80 14.04
C LYS A 216 -25.21 15.74 13.19
N GLY A 217 -26.10 15.16 12.39
CA GLY A 217 -27.22 15.83 11.73
C GLY A 217 -28.45 15.92 12.62
N SER A 218 -29.53 16.50 12.08
CA SER A 218 -30.82 16.64 12.78
C SER A 218 -31.65 15.34 12.81
N SER A 219 -31.34 14.39 11.94
CA SER A 219 -32.01 13.09 11.80
C SER A 219 -31.13 11.90 12.22
N THR A 220 -29.90 12.15 12.67
CA THR A 220 -29.00 11.13 13.19
C THR A 220 -29.63 10.41 14.38
N THR A 221 -29.65 9.09 14.30
CA THR A 221 -29.93 8.24 15.46
C THR A 221 -28.86 7.17 15.61
N TYR A 222 -28.60 6.76 16.85
CA TYR A 222 -27.57 5.77 17.16
C TYR A 222 -28.11 4.66 18.06
N GLN A 223 -27.47 3.50 18.03
CA GLN A 223 -27.70 2.44 19.00
C GLN A 223 -26.51 1.49 19.09
N THR A 224 -26.13 1.11 20.31
CA THR A 224 -25.26 -0.05 20.53
C THR A 224 -26.06 -1.22 21.08
N GLY A 225 -25.58 -2.45 20.88
CA GLY A 225 -26.16 -3.66 21.47
C GLY A 225 -26.04 -4.89 20.59
N GLN A 226 -26.90 -5.89 20.79
CA GLN A 226 -26.86 -7.14 20.01
C GLN A 226 -27.22 -6.93 18.54
N ASP A 227 -26.39 -7.47 17.63
CA ASP A 227 -26.52 -7.35 16.18
C ASP A 227 -27.96 -7.52 15.65
N THR A 228 -28.62 -8.65 15.92
CA THR A 228 -29.96 -8.95 15.40
C THR A 228 -31.04 -8.01 15.96
N VAL A 229 -30.83 -7.46 17.15
CA VAL A 229 -31.76 -6.52 17.80
C VAL A 229 -31.60 -5.14 17.20
N VAL A 230 -30.37 -4.64 17.04
CA VAL A 230 -30.09 -3.30 16.51
C VAL A 230 -30.39 -3.23 15.00
N ARG A 231 -29.92 -4.23 14.24
CA ARG A 231 -30.20 -4.38 12.81
C ARG A 231 -31.70 -4.56 12.56
N GLY A 232 -32.38 -5.36 13.40
CA GLY A 232 -33.82 -5.55 13.36
C GLY A 232 -34.63 -4.29 13.71
N GLN A 233 -34.16 -3.48 14.66
CA GLN A 233 -34.78 -2.21 15.02
C GLN A 233 -34.80 -1.25 13.83
N PHE A 234 -33.66 -1.04 13.15
CA PHE A 234 -33.64 -0.21 11.95
C PHE A 234 -34.50 -0.82 10.83
N ALA A 235 -34.32 -2.11 10.52
CA ALA A 235 -34.96 -2.71 9.36
C ALA A 235 -36.50 -2.66 9.38
N ASN A 236 -37.11 -2.66 10.58
CA ASN A 236 -38.55 -2.50 10.76
C ASN A 236 -39.00 -1.02 10.80
N ASN A 237 -38.25 -0.13 11.47
CA ASN A 237 -38.73 1.21 11.83
C ASN A 237 -38.10 2.36 11.01
N GLY A 238 -36.95 2.13 10.37
CA GLY A 238 -36.13 3.15 9.71
C GLY A 238 -35.32 4.05 10.65
N VAL A 239 -35.31 3.77 11.96
CA VAL A 239 -34.73 4.66 12.98
C VAL A 239 -34.21 3.87 14.18
N LEU A 240 -33.15 4.36 14.83
CA LEU A 240 -32.56 3.77 16.04
C LEU A 240 -33.04 4.46 17.33
N LEU A 241 -32.81 3.80 18.48
CA LEU A 241 -33.43 4.19 19.75
C LEU A 241 -32.69 5.29 20.55
N ASN A 242 -31.55 5.78 20.06
CA ASN A 242 -30.64 6.69 20.79
C ASN A 242 -30.28 6.14 22.17
N SER A 243 -29.81 4.89 22.16
CA SER A 243 -29.57 4.09 23.36
C SER A 243 -28.23 3.36 23.33
N GLN A 244 -27.49 3.42 24.43
CA GLN A 244 -26.26 2.66 24.63
C GLN A 244 -26.56 1.40 25.48
N ASP A 245 -26.20 0.22 24.96
CA ASP A 245 -26.11 -1.03 25.73
C ASP A 245 -24.94 -0.95 26.72
N THR A 246 -25.10 -1.48 27.93
CA THR A 246 -24.08 -1.48 29.00
C THR A 246 -23.74 -2.88 29.52
N GLU A 247 -24.31 -3.94 28.95
CA GLU A 247 -23.91 -5.32 29.23
C GLU A 247 -22.67 -5.70 28.40
N PHE A 248 -21.49 -5.30 28.85
CA PHE A 248 -20.20 -5.71 28.26
C PHE A 248 -20.04 -7.24 28.28
N ARG A 249 -19.48 -7.81 27.21
CA ARG A 249 -19.51 -9.26 26.92
C ARG A 249 -18.38 -9.68 25.95
N ALA A 250 -18.23 -10.99 25.75
CA ALA A 250 -17.32 -11.53 24.74
C ALA A 250 -17.70 -11.02 23.34
N VAL A 251 -16.71 -10.76 22.46
CA VAL A 251 -16.96 -10.28 21.09
C VAL A 251 -17.97 -11.16 20.32
N SER A 252 -17.90 -12.47 20.51
CA SER A 252 -18.83 -13.46 19.95
C SER A 252 -20.12 -13.72 20.77
N ASP A 253 -20.26 -13.23 22.01
CA ASP A 253 -21.54 -13.31 22.74
C ASP A 253 -22.48 -12.24 22.20
N ARG A 254 -23.59 -12.66 21.56
CA ARG A 254 -24.64 -11.75 21.07
C ARG A 254 -24.08 -10.57 20.25
N TRP A 255 -23.01 -10.80 19.47
CA TRP A 255 -22.24 -9.83 18.65
C TRP A 255 -22.58 -8.35 18.93
N PRO A 256 -21.82 -7.67 19.82
CA PRO A 256 -22.01 -6.24 20.04
C PRO A 256 -21.74 -5.46 18.74
N VAL A 257 -22.70 -4.61 18.35
CA VAL A 257 -22.59 -3.70 17.21
C VAL A 257 -22.76 -2.24 17.62
N PHE A 258 -22.21 -1.36 16.79
CA PHE A 258 -22.05 0.07 17.00
C PHE A 258 -22.65 0.80 15.79
N ALA A 259 -23.92 1.17 15.89
CA ALA A 259 -24.76 1.49 14.74
C ALA A 259 -25.24 2.94 14.70
N PHE A 260 -25.20 3.51 13.49
CA PHE A 260 -25.82 4.79 13.15
C PHE A 260 -26.93 4.60 12.12
N ALA A 261 -27.91 5.50 12.13
CA ALA A 261 -28.92 5.63 11.09
C ALA A 261 -29.24 7.10 10.82
N GLU A 262 -29.51 7.42 9.55
CA GLU A 262 -29.89 8.74 9.05
C GLU A 262 -31.21 8.66 8.28
N ASP A 263 -32.16 9.53 8.60
CA ASP A 263 -33.29 9.81 7.70
C ASP A 263 -32.92 10.96 6.76
N LEU A 264 -32.85 10.66 5.47
CA LEU A 264 -32.58 11.64 4.41
C LEU A 264 -33.87 12.35 3.96
N GLY A 265 -35.03 11.95 4.48
CA GLY A 265 -36.32 12.47 4.06
C GLY A 265 -36.67 12.01 2.65
N PHE A 266 -36.91 12.97 1.75
CA PHE A 266 -37.43 12.71 0.40
C PHE A 266 -36.39 13.03 -0.69
N ILE A 267 -35.90 11.99 -1.37
CA ILE A 267 -34.85 12.03 -2.38
C ILE A 267 -35.45 12.04 -3.80
N SER A 268 -35.17 13.11 -4.56
CA SER A 268 -35.55 13.27 -5.98
C SER A 268 -34.37 13.70 -6.90
N GLN A 269 -33.21 13.99 -6.30
CA GLN A 269 -31.91 14.26 -6.91
C GLN A 269 -30.85 13.64 -6.01
N THR A 270 -29.59 13.53 -6.47
CA THR A 270 -28.48 12.99 -5.65
C THR A 270 -28.36 13.73 -4.32
N SER A 271 -28.37 13.00 -3.21
CA SER A 271 -28.18 13.55 -1.88
C SER A 271 -26.75 14.08 -1.67
N THR A 272 -26.59 15.02 -0.73
CA THR A 272 -25.30 15.21 -0.06
C THR A 272 -24.84 13.87 0.55
N PRO A 273 -23.54 13.51 0.50
CA PRO A 273 -23.06 12.30 1.16
C PRO A 273 -23.22 12.36 2.69
N VAL A 274 -23.69 11.27 3.29
CA VAL A 274 -23.49 11.00 4.72
C VAL A 274 -22.09 10.43 4.89
N VAL A 275 -21.28 10.99 5.80
CA VAL A 275 -19.87 10.63 5.97
C VAL A 275 -19.64 10.04 7.36
N PHE A 276 -19.11 8.82 7.37
CA PHE A 276 -18.70 8.08 8.57
C PHE A 276 -17.18 7.95 8.58
N SER A 277 -16.58 7.94 9.77
CA SER A 277 -15.18 7.53 9.96
C SER A 277 -15.10 6.21 10.70
N VAL A 278 -14.23 5.32 10.23
CA VAL A 278 -13.81 4.10 10.93
C VAL A 278 -12.30 4.15 11.13
N GLY A 279 -11.80 3.69 12.28
CA GLY A 279 -10.38 3.69 12.58
C GLY A 279 -10.04 2.89 13.83
N HIS A 280 -8.75 2.59 14.01
CA HIS A 280 -8.25 1.90 15.20
C HIS A 280 -7.03 2.64 15.77
N VAL A 281 -7.14 3.14 17.00
CA VAL A 281 -6.12 4.00 17.65
C VAL A 281 -5.52 3.30 18.86
N ARG A 282 -4.20 3.45 19.04
CA ARG A 282 -3.45 3.04 20.24
C ARG A 282 -2.34 4.06 20.52
N ASP A 283 -1.95 4.20 21.79
CA ASP A 283 -0.70 4.84 22.21
C ASP A 283 -0.20 4.10 23.45
N PRO A 284 1.03 3.56 23.48
CA PRO A 284 2.06 3.62 22.44
C PRO A 284 1.76 2.79 21.18
N ALA A 285 2.29 3.25 20.05
CA ALA A 285 2.18 2.59 18.76
C ALA A 285 3.20 1.46 18.60
N ALA A 286 4.46 1.71 18.99
CA ALA A 286 5.58 0.78 18.86
C ALA A 286 6.52 0.85 20.06
N GLU A 287 7.29 -0.22 20.27
CA GLU A 287 8.45 -0.28 21.16
C GLU A 287 9.72 -0.25 20.29
N TYR A 288 10.74 0.53 20.68
CA TYR A 288 11.97 0.68 19.90
C TYR A 288 13.22 0.65 20.78
N ILE A 289 14.21 -0.17 20.43
CA ILE A 289 15.51 -0.22 21.11
C ILE A 289 16.35 1.02 20.83
N ILE A 290 17.01 1.53 21.87
CA ILE A 290 18.02 2.58 21.80
C ILE A 290 19.32 2.12 22.49
N ALA A 291 20.36 2.96 22.47
CA ALA A 291 21.67 2.62 23.00
C ALA A 291 21.65 2.18 24.47
N ASN A 292 22.51 1.20 24.82
CA ASN A 292 22.66 0.60 26.16
C ASN A 292 21.47 -0.28 26.60
N ASN A 293 20.88 -1.02 25.65
CA ASN A 293 19.81 -1.98 25.83
C ASN A 293 18.60 -1.38 26.58
N GLN A 294 18.29 -0.13 26.26
CA GLN A 294 17.09 0.57 26.73
C GLN A 294 16.03 0.54 25.63
N VAL A 295 14.76 0.61 26.00
CA VAL A 295 13.63 0.72 25.08
C VAL A 295 12.93 2.06 25.22
N GLN A 296 12.35 2.55 24.12
CA GLN A 296 11.58 3.77 24.04
C GLN A 296 10.22 3.47 23.40
N SER A 297 9.14 3.78 24.12
CA SER A 297 7.79 3.75 23.57
C SER A 297 7.61 4.89 22.55
N ARG A 298 7.15 4.55 21.35
CA ARG A 298 6.92 5.47 20.22
C ARG A 298 5.43 5.73 20.04
N SER A 299 5.05 7.00 19.85
CA SER A 299 3.66 7.45 19.68
C SER A 299 3.34 7.75 18.23
N SER A 300 2.12 7.49 17.75
CA SER A 300 1.71 7.84 16.37
C SER A 300 1.82 9.35 16.11
N TYR A 301 2.36 9.74 14.96
CA TYR A 301 2.74 11.14 14.67
C TYR A 301 1.55 12.13 14.78
N PHE A 302 0.32 11.73 14.42
CA PHE A 302 -0.86 12.59 14.44
C PHE A 302 -1.14 13.22 15.82
N LEU A 303 -0.67 12.59 16.91
CA LEU A 303 -0.82 13.08 18.28
C LEU A 303 -0.07 14.41 18.53
N SER A 304 0.90 14.76 17.67
CA SER A 304 1.52 16.10 17.64
C SER A 304 0.54 17.23 17.31
N SER A 305 -0.53 16.91 16.56
CA SER A 305 -1.49 17.86 16.00
C SER A 305 -2.89 17.71 16.61
N HIS A 306 -3.23 16.50 17.09
CA HIS A 306 -4.51 16.15 17.68
C HIS A 306 -4.29 15.39 18.99
N SER A 307 -4.38 16.11 20.13
CA SER A 307 -4.02 15.60 21.47
C SER A 307 -4.81 14.38 21.94
N THR A 308 -5.98 14.13 21.36
CA THR A 308 -6.85 12.99 21.70
C THR A 308 -7.45 12.35 20.45
N PRO A 309 -7.91 11.08 20.53
CA PRO A 309 -8.69 10.46 19.46
C PRO A 309 -9.95 11.26 19.08
N ALA A 310 -10.58 11.94 20.04
CA ALA A 310 -11.76 12.78 19.78
C ALA A 310 -11.41 14.03 18.93
N ASP A 311 -10.27 14.67 19.20
CA ASP A 311 -9.75 15.78 18.39
C ASP A 311 -9.46 15.31 16.96
N ALA A 312 -8.83 14.13 16.83
CA ALA A 312 -8.44 13.54 15.55
C ALA A 312 -9.65 13.13 14.70
N ILE A 313 -10.66 12.49 15.31
CA ILE A 313 -11.92 12.12 14.66
C ILE A 313 -12.69 13.37 14.21
N SER A 314 -12.77 14.39 15.06
CA SER A 314 -13.48 15.64 14.75
C SER A 314 -12.80 16.39 13.60
N PHE A 315 -11.46 16.46 13.60
CA PHE A 315 -10.71 16.97 12.46
C PHE A 315 -10.99 16.16 11.20
N PHE A 316 -10.82 14.83 11.23
CA PHE A 316 -10.97 13.95 10.08
C PHE A 316 -12.36 14.09 9.43
N LEU A 317 -13.44 13.99 10.20
CA LEU A 317 -14.80 14.19 9.68
C LEU A 317 -15.02 15.58 9.05
N SER A 318 -14.37 16.63 9.58
CA SER A 318 -14.45 17.99 9.03
C SER A 318 -13.56 18.21 7.79
N ASP A 319 -12.48 17.44 7.63
CA ASP A 319 -11.50 17.54 6.54
C ASP A 319 -11.90 16.73 5.30
N TYR A 320 -13.00 15.94 5.36
CA TYR A 320 -13.46 15.06 4.28
C TYR A 320 -13.44 15.68 2.88
N SER A 321 -13.94 16.92 2.72
CA SER A 321 -13.94 17.60 1.42
C SER A 321 -12.53 17.85 0.88
N ASN A 322 -11.58 18.22 1.76
CA ASN A 322 -10.18 18.41 1.41
C ASN A 322 -9.52 17.05 1.12
N ALA A 323 -9.84 16.01 1.89
CA ALA A 323 -9.33 14.66 1.69
C ALA A 323 -9.81 14.05 0.36
N VAL A 324 -11.01 14.40 -0.12
CA VAL A 324 -11.49 14.08 -1.47
C VAL A 324 -10.71 14.84 -2.54
N GLU A 325 -10.42 16.13 -2.35
CA GLU A 325 -9.62 16.93 -3.29
C GLU A 325 -8.16 16.44 -3.38
N SER A 326 -7.53 16.13 -2.24
CA SER A 326 -6.22 15.43 -2.17
C SER A 326 -6.26 14.10 -2.93
N ALA A 327 -7.27 13.27 -2.66
CA ALA A 327 -7.43 11.96 -3.28
C ALA A 327 -7.62 12.07 -4.80
N GLU A 328 -8.41 13.02 -5.29
CA GLU A 328 -8.65 13.24 -6.72
C GLU A 328 -7.40 13.76 -7.43
N SER A 329 -6.65 14.67 -6.80
CA SER A 329 -5.37 15.16 -7.29
C SER A 329 -4.34 14.02 -7.41
N PHE A 330 -4.17 13.23 -6.34
CA PHE A 330 -3.21 12.12 -6.29
C PHE A 330 -3.60 10.96 -7.22
N ASP A 331 -4.86 10.53 -7.22
CA ASP A 331 -5.39 9.52 -8.16
C ASP A 331 -5.12 9.95 -9.62
N SER A 332 -5.37 11.23 -9.94
CA SER A 332 -5.17 11.77 -11.29
C SER A 332 -3.70 11.81 -11.69
N GLN A 333 -2.79 12.18 -10.77
CA GLN A 333 -1.35 12.20 -11.03
C GLN A 333 -0.84 10.78 -11.30
N VAL A 334 -1.18 9.81 -10.44
CA VAL A 334 -0.78 8.39 -10.61
C VAL A 334 -1.32 7.83 -11.92
N GLN A 335 -2.61 8.03 -12.22
CA GLN A 335 -3.21 7.54 -13.47
C GLN A 335 -2.55 8.18 -14.68
N SER A 336 -2.28 9.50 -14.65
CA SER A 336 -1.62 10.24 -15.72
C SER A 336 -0.20 9.74 -15.99
N ASP A 337 0.58 9.48 -14.93
CA ASP A 337 1.95 8.99 -15.05
C ASP A 337 2.00 7.53 -15.54
N ALA A 338 1.24 6.64 -14.92
CA ALA A 338 1.27 5.21 -15.25
C ALA A 338 0.68 4.91 -16.64
N SER A 339 -0.31 5.70 -17.11
CA SER A 339 -0.87 5.55 -18.46
C SER A 339 0.11 5.91 -19.59
N LYS A 340 1.26 6.55 -19.29
CA LYS A 340 2.35 6.78 -20.26
C LYS A 340 3.08 5.49 -20.63
N ILE A 341 2.98 4.46 -19.78
CA ILE A 341 3.55 3.13 -19.99
C ILE A 341 2.47 2.22 -20.61
N SER A 342 1.42 1.90 -19.85
CA SER A 342 0.24 1.18 -20.38
C SER A 342 -0.99 1.32 -19.47
N SER A 343 -2.16 0.94 -19.99
CA SER A 343 -3.40 0.81 -19.20
C SER A 343 -3.25 -0.20 -18.06
N ASP A 344 -2.56 -1.29 -18.35
CA ASP A 344 -2.41 -2.45 -17.48
C ASP A 344 -1.48 -2.09 -16.32
N TYR A 345 -0.39 -1.36 -16.61
CA TYR A 345 0.50 -0.80 -15.60
C TYR A 345 -0.24 0.15 -14.65
N ALA A 346 -1.03 1.07 -15.21
CA ALA A 346 -1.83 2.00 -14.40
C ALA A 346 -2.83 1.27 -13.48
N ALA A 347 -3.44 0.19 -13.96
CA ALA A 347 -4.38 -0.60 -13.18
C ALA A 347 -3.70 -1.38 -12.03
N ILE A 348 -2.50 -1.93 -12.25
CA ILE A 348 -1.69 -2.58 -11.19
C ILE A 348 -1.28 -1.55 -10.13
N VAL A 349 -0.75 -0.39 -10.56
CA VAL A 349 -0.29 0.67 -9.65
C VAL A 349 -1.45 1.21 -8.79
N ALA A 350 -2.62 1.44 -9.39
CA ALA A 350 -3.82 1.89 -8.68
C ALA A 350 -4.29 0.89 -7.61
N LEU A 351 -4.16 -0.42 -7.84
CA LEU A 351 -4.49 -1.44 -6.82
C LEU A 351 -3.47 -1.47 -5.68
N SER A 352 -2.21 -1.13 -5.95
CA SER A 352 -1.07 -1.41 -5.06
C SER A 352 -0.78 -0.32 -4.03
N ILE A 353 -1.04 0.96 -4.34
CA ILE A 353 -0.56 2.09 -3.52
C ILE A 353 -1.11 2.07 -2.08
N ARG A 354 -2.42 1.88 -1.90
CA ARG A 354 -3.04 1.78 -0.56
C ARG A 354 -2.45 0.62 0.25
N GLN A 355 -2.22 -0.53 -0.40
CA GLN A 355 -1.68 -1.71 0.26
C GLN A 355 -0.27 -1.46 0.81
N ALA A 356 0.61 -0.89 -0.01
CA ALA A 356 1.98 -0.59 0.40
C ALA A 356 2.04 0.39 1.59
N PHE A 357 1.29 1.49 1.54
CA PHE A 357 1.22 2.47 2.64
C PHE A 357 0.52 1.96 3.91
N ALA A 358 -0.37 0.96 3.80
CA ALA A 358 -1.05 0.39 4.96
C ALA A 358 -0.18 -0.55 5.79
N SER A 359 1.06 -0.82 5.40
CA SER A 359 2.04 -1.53 6.22
C SER A 359 2.78 -0.64 7.22
N THR A 360 2.74 0.69 7.04
CA THR A 360 3.62 1.64 7.73
C THR A 360 2.89 2.54 8.73
N GLU A 361 3.55 2.84 9.85
CA GLU A 361 3.09 3.82 10.84
C GLU A 361 4.20 4.84 11.14
N ILE A 362 3.88 6.14 11.02
CA ILE A 362 4.79 7.24 11.36
C ILE A 362 4.71 7.50 12.86
N THR A 363 5.86 7.56 13.53
CA THR A 363 5.94 7.71 14.99
C THR A 363 6.90 8.80 15.44
N ILE A 364 6.67 9.30 16.65
CA ILE A 364 7.48 10.31 17.35
C ILE A 364 7.73 9.88 18.80
N SER A 365 8.83 10.35 19.38
CA SER A 365 9.10 10.18 20.82
C SER A 365 8.42 11.26 21.66
N LYS A 366 8.56 11.11 22.99
CA LYS A 366 8.17 12.12 23.98
C LYS A 366 9.43 12.68 24.65
N ASN A 367 9.48 13.99 24.81
CA ASN A 367 10.49 14.72 25.57
C ASN A 367 10.41 14.38 27.06
N ALA A 368 11.44 14.75 27.83
CA ALA A 368 11.50 14.50 29.27
C ALA A 368 10.42 15.23 30.11
N ASP A 369 9.67 16.17 29.53
CA ASP A 369 8.50 16.83 30.12
C ASP A 369 7.15 16.20 29.70
N GLY A 370 7.18 15.15 28.86
CA GLY A 370 6.01 14.47 28.32
C GLY A 370 5.45 15.06 27.02
N SER A 371 6.00 16.18 26.52
CA SER A 371 5.58 16.75 25.22
C SER A 371 6.08 15.91 24.04
N PHE A 372 5.35 15.90 22.92
CA PHE A 372 5.76 15.17 21.73
C PHE A 372 6.97 15.83 21.03
N ASN A 373 7.94 15.01 20.60
CA ASN A 373 9.15 15.46 19.92
C ASN A 373 9.01 15.28 18.39
N THR A 374 8.49 16.30 17.71
CA THR A 374 8.29 16.28 16.23
C THR A 374 9.56 16.39 15.41
N SER A 375 10.75 16.46 16.04
CA SER A 375 12.05 16.41 15.36
C SER A 375 12.67 15.00 15.39
N ASP A 376 12.15 14.11 16.25
CA ASP A 376 12.51 12.70 16.33
C ASP A 376 11.35 11.91 15.71
N VAL A 377 11.42 11.75 14.39
CA VAL A 377 10.44 11.04 13.58
C VAL A 377 11.05 9.75 13.09
N LEU A 378 10.35 8.63 13.28
CA LEU A 378 10.74 7.30 12.82
C LEU A 378 9.51 6.59 12.25
N ILE A 379 9.63 5.95 11.09
CA ILE A 379 8.57 5.18 10.46
C ILE A 379 8.88 3.69 10.64
N PHE A 380 7.88 2.94 11.05
CA PHE A 380 7.99 1.48 11.18
C PHE A 380 7.06 0.77 10.21
N MET A 381 7.53 -0.33 9.62
CA MET A 381 6.80 -1.20 8.70
C MET A 381 6.56 -2.56 9.35
N LYS A 382 5.34 -3.08 9.28
CA LYS A 382 5.07 -4.49 9.55
C LYS A 382 5.35 -5.30 8.29
N GLU A 383 6.09 -6.39 8.42
CA GLU A 383 6.08 -7.46 7.44
C GLU A 383 4.74 -8.22 7.50
N ILE A 384 3.74 -7.69 6.80
CA ILE A 384 2.45 -8.33 6.64
C ILE A 384 2.62 -9.64 5.85
N SER A 385 1.97 -10.71 6.30
CA SER A 385 1.86 -12.01 5.61
C SER A 385 3.14 -12.84 5.40
N SER A 386 4.21 -12.55 6.13
CA SER A 386 5.30 -13.51 6.41
C SER A 386 5.32 -13.81 7.92
N ASP A 387 6.48 -13.86 8.56
CA ASP A 387 6.63 -14.14 10.01
C ASP A 387 6.29 -12.95 10.93
N GLY A 388 6.00 -11.76 10.38
CA GLY A 388 5.52 -10.60 11.15
C GLY A 388 6.61 -9.67 11.68
N ASN A 389 7.84 -9.78 11.15
CA ASN A 389 9.01 -8.97 11.48
C ASN A 389 8.78 -7.45 11.33
N MET A 390 9.66 -6.67 11.93
CA MET A 390 9.58 -5.21 11.99
C MET A 390 10.73 -4.52 11.25
N ASN A 391 10.40 -3.73 10.23
CA ASN A 391 11.37 -3.07 9.33
C ASN A 391 12.35 -4.05 8.66
N THR A 392 11.90 -5.23 8.22
CA THR A 392 12.69 -6.16 7.40
C THR A 392 13.23 -5.43 6.16
N VAL A 393 14.56 -5.40 5.98
CA VAL A 393 15.22 -4.59 4.96
C VAL A 393 14.93 -5.12 3.55
N ASP A 394 14.89 -6.44 3.40
CA ASP A 394 14.53 -7.15 2.17
C ASP A 394 13.06 -6.92 1.75
N VAL A 395 12.18 -6.49 2.67
CA VAL A 395 10.78 -6.11 2.42
C VAL A 395 10.65 -4.61 2.14
N ILE A 396 11.45 -3.78 2.79
CA ILE A 396 11.54 -2.34 2.49
C ILE A 396 12.10 -2.13 1.07
N PHE A 397 13.04 -2.97 0.63
CA PHE A 397 13.69 -2.88 -0.69
C PHE A 397 12.75 -3.01 -1.91
N PRO A 398 11.91 -4.06 -2.06
CA PRO A 398 10.91 -4.13 -3.11
C PRO A 398 9.84 -3.06 -2.95
N ALA A 399 9.47 -2.67 -1.73
CA ALA A 399 8.52 -1.58 -1.50
C ALA A 399 9.10 -0.20 -1.94
N TRP A 400 10.42 -0.01 -1.87
CA TRP A 400 11.15 1.26 -2.04
C TRP A 400 10.71 2.16 -3.22
N PRO A 401 10.38 1.66 -4.43
CA PRO A 401 9.98 2.52 -5.54
C PRO A 401 8.74 3.38 -5.27
N ILE A 402 7.81 2.95 -4.40
CA ILE A 402 6.65 3.78 -4.03
C ILE A 402 7.09 5.02 -3.25
N PHE A 403 8.07 4.89 -2.35
CA PHE A 403 8.56 5.99 -1.53
C PHE A 403 9.38 6.96 -2.39
N LEU A 404 10.25 6.47 -3.29
CA LEU A 404 10.95 7.33 -4.25
C LEU A 404 9.98 8.12 -5.15
N TYR A 405 8.95 7.45 -5.69
CA TYR A 405 7.95 8.11 -6.54
C TYR A 405 7.10 9.14 -5.76
N THR A 406 6.65 8.81 -4.56
CA THR A 406 5.75 9.69 -3.77
C THR A 406 6.49 10.75 -2.95
N ASN A 407 7.30 10.33 -1.98
CA ASN A 407 8.11 11.20 -1.12
C ASN A 407 9.35 10.44 -0.59
N PRO A 408 10.56 10.67 -1.12
CA PRO A 408 11.79 9.98 -0.69
C PRO A 408 12.11 10.12 0.81
N GLU A 409 11.68 11.21 1.46
CA GLU A 409 11.88 11.41 2.90
C GLU A 409 11.10 10.39 3.74
N TYR A 410 9.96 9.89 3.23
CA TYR A 410 9.25 8.75 3.83
C TYR A 410 10.11 7.48 3.83
N GLY A 411 10.87 7.28 2.75
CA GLY A 411 11.86 6.21 2.64
C GLY A 411 13.01 6.39 3.64
N ARG A 412 13.61 7.58 3.73
CA ARG A 412 14.68 7.84 4.72
C ARG A 412 14.23 7.55 6.15
N LEU A 413 13.06 8.06 6.53
CA LEU A 413 12.48 7.88 7.87
C LEU A 413 12.13 6.41 8.21
N LEU A 414 12.03 5.54 7.20
CA LEU A 414 11.83 4.10 7.33
C LEU A 414 13.15 3.32 7.46
N LEU A 415 14.25 3.83 6.90
CA LEU A 415 15.61 3.31 7.12
C LEU A 415 16.27 3.81 8.40
N GLU A 416 15.91 5.02 8.87
CA GLU A 416 16.53 5.67 10.02
C GLU A 416 16.55 4.78 11.30
N PRO A 417 15.50 4.00 11.64
CA PRO A 417 15.55 3.05 12.77
C PRO A 417 16.64 1.99 12.65
N LEU A 418 16.87 1.44 11.45
CA LEU A 418 17.87 0.40 11.18
C LEU A 418 19.29 0.97 11.30
N PHE A 419 19.47 2.19 10.80
CA PHE A 419 20.71 2.93 10.91
C PHE A 419 21.03 3.36 12.35
N GLU A 420 20.06 3.93 13.07
CA GLU A 420 20.24 4.33 14.46
C GLU A 420 20.52 3.14 15.37
N TYR A 421 19.79 2.04 15.22
CA TYR A 421 20.05 0.81 15.97
C TYR A 421 21.48 0.30 15.73
N GLN A 422 21.89 0.08 14.48
CA GLN A 422 23.22 -0.46 14.19
C GLN A 422 24.35 0.52 14.57
N ALA A 423 24.14 1.84 14.46
CA ALA A 423 25.09 2.85 14.91
C ALA A 423 25.30 2.88 16.43
N THR A 424 24.45 2.22 17.23
CA THR A 424 24.72 2.01 18.66
C THR A 424 25.84 1.01 18.95
N GLY A 425 26.26 0.21 17.96
CA GLY A 425 27.24 -0.86 18.13
C GLY A 425 26.75 -2.05 18.97
N GLN A 426 25.42 -2.19 19.15
CA GLN A 426 24.82 -3.30 19.89
C GLN A 426 24.60 -4.55 19.03
N TYR A 427 24.44 -4.38 17.72
CA TYR A 427 24.40 -5.47 16.76
C TYR A 427 25.83 -6.01 16.51
N PRO A 428 26.10 -7.31 16.69
CA PRO A 428 27.47 -7.83 16.72
C PRO A 428 28.04 -8.27 15.36
N ASN A 429 27.21 -8.38 14.32
CA ASN A 429 27.64 -8.82 12.99
C ASN A 429 28.19 -7.65 12.16
N LYS A 430 28.92 -7.95 11.08
CA LYS A 430 29.56 -6.94 10.21
C LYS A 430 28.66 -6.42 9.07
N TYR A 431 27.70 -7.22 8.63
CA TYR A 431 26.72 -6.91 7.58
C TYR A 431 25.59 -6.03 8.13
N SER A 432 24.62 -5.62 7.29
CA SER A 432 23.39 -5.01 7.82
C SER A 432 22.53 -6.07 8.50
N VAL A 433 21.94 -5.74 9.64
CA VAL A 433 20.83 -6.50 10.21
C VAL A 433 19.68 -6.62 9.19
N HIS A 434 19.00 -7.76 9.22
CA HIS A 434 17.79 -8.05 8.44
C HIS A 434 16.59 -7.22 8.92
N ASP A 435 16.26 -7.30 10.20
CA ASP A 435 15.09 -6.64 10.79
C ASP A 435 15.39 -6.04 12.18
N LEU A 436 14.40 -5.37 12.76
CA LEU A 436 14.49 -4.79 14.11
C LEU A 436 13.75 -5.58 15.19
N GLY A 437 13.13 -6.71 14.88
CA GLY A 437 12.45 -7.55 15.87
C GLY A 437 11.47 -8.51 15.23
N ALA A 438 11.45 -9.74 15.74
CA ALA A 438 10.69 -10.86 15.19
C ALA A 438 9.16 -10.67 15.17
N HIS A 439 8.61 -9.70 15.92
CA HIS A 439 7.17 -9.46 16.00
C HIS A 439 6.87 -7.95 16.01
N TYR A 440 6.10 -7.47 15.05
CA TYR A 440 5.52 -6.14 15.07
C TYR A 440 4.52 -5.99 16.24
N PRO A 441 4.47 -4.84 16.95
CA PRO A 441 5.22 -3.61 16.76
C PRO A 441 6.39 -3.46 17.77
N GLN A 442 7.17 -4.53 18.02
CA GLN A 442 8.30 -4.53 18.95
C GLN A 442 9.66 -4.55 18.23
N ALA A 443 10.21 -3.36 17.96
CA ALA A 443 11.55 -3.19 17.37
C ALA A 443 12.64 -3.29 18.47
N LEU A 444 12.88 -4.50 19.00
CA LEU A 444 13.80 -4.77 20.12
C LEU A 444 15.27 -5.00 19.72
N GLY A 445 15.56 -5.20 18.44
CA GLY A 445 16.89 -5.46 17.89
C GLY A 445 17.47 -6.84 18.21
N HIS A 446 18.50 -7.22 17.45
CA HIS A 446 19.17 -8.52 17.53
C HIS A 446 20.54 -8.43 18.21
N ASN A 447 20.55 -8.00 19.48
CA ASN A 447 21.76 -7.79 20.28
C ASN A 447 22.59 -9.07 20.53
N ASP A 448 22.08 -10.24 20.17
CA ASP A 448 22.78 -11.53 20.22
C ASP A 448 23.26 -12.03 18.83
N GLY A 449 23.00 -11.25 17.77
CA GLY A 449 23.41 -11.54 16.39
C GLY A 449 22.65 -12.68 15.72
N LYS A 450 21.39 -12.91 16.10
CA LYS A 450 20.53 -13.97 15.54
C LYS A 450 19.28 -13.46 14.84
N ASP A 451 19.45 -12.38 14.08
CA ASP A 451 18.56 -12.05 12.96
C ASP A 451 18.66 -13.11 11.85
N GLU A 452 17.78 -13.02 10.86
CA GLU A 452 17.78 -13.95 9.74
C GLU A 452 18.99 -13.71 8.81
N PRO A 453 19.81 -14.73 8.52
CA PRO A 453 21.11 -14.52 7.88
C PRO A 453 21.01 -14.30 6.36
N MET A 454 20.66 -13.07 5.98
CA MET A 454 20.66 -12.55 4.60
C MET A 454 21.80 -11.53 4.34
N PRO A 455 23.09 -11.83 4.64
CA PRO A 455 24.09 -10.79 4.86
C PRO A 455 24.54 -10.03 3.61
N VAL A 456 24.57 -10.65 2.42
CA VAL A 456 24.89 -9.98 1.15
C VAL A 456 23.70 -9.18 0.62
N GLU A 457 22.50 -9.74 0.80
CA GLU A 457 21.20 -9.16 0.42
C GLU A 457 21.00 -7.83 1.14
N GLU A 458 21.05 -7.81 2.47
CA GLU A 458 20.70 -6.64 3.28
C GLU A 458 21.76 -5.54 3.27
N SER A 459 23.03 -5.94 3.22
CA SER A 459 24.14 -4.99 3.01
C SER A 459 24.02 -4.29 1.66
N GLY A 460 23.61 -5.01 0.60
CA GLY A 460 23.34 -4.45 -0.72
C GLY A 460 22.11 -3.55 -0.74
N ASN A 461 21.00 -4.01 -0.16
CA ASN A 461 19.73 -3.29 -0.05
C ASN A 461 19.92 -1.90 0.60
N MET A 462 20.57 -1.85 1.77
CA MET A 462 20.80 -0.58 2.48
C MET A 462 21.66 0.41 1.69
N LEU A 463 22.70 -0.06 0.99
CA LEU A 463 23.56 0.78 0.15
C LEU A 463 22.82 1.37 -1.06
N ILE A 464 22.00 0.54 -1.73
CA ILE A 464 21.19 0.95 -2.90
C ILE A 464 20.10 1.95 -2.48
N MET A 465 19.39 1.69 -1.39
CA MET A 465 18.34 2.59 -0.91
C MET A 465 18.91 3.92 -0.41
N SER A 466 20.04 3.91 0.29
CA SER A 466 20.71 5.13 0.76
C SER A 466 21.18 6.03 -0.39
N LEU A 467 21.81 5.46 -1.42
CA LEU A 467 22.25 6.24 -2.57
C LEU A 467 21.05 6.75 -3.40
N SER A 468 20.04 5.92 -3.65
CA SER A 468 18.86 6.36 -4.41
C SER A 468 18.05 7.44 -3.69
N TYR A 469 17.98 7.41 -2.35
CA TYR A 469 17.48 8.54 -1.55
C TYR A 469 18.28 9.82 -1.84
N THR A 470 19.60 9.79 -1.65
CA THR A 470 20.48 10.96 -1.85
C THR A 470 20.45 11.45 -3.31
N GLN A 471 20.32 10.55 -4.30
CA GLN A 471 20.14 10.93 -5.69
C GLN A 471 18.77 11.57 -5.96
N ALA A 472 17.70 11.16 -5.27
CA ALA A 472 16.37 11.76 -5.40
C ALA A 472 16.27 13.14 -4.73
N THR A 473 16.83 13.31 -3.53
CA THR A 473 16.72 14.56 -2.74
C THR A 473 17.86 15.56 -2.97
N LYS A 474 18.99 15.08 -3.50
CA LYS A 474 20.29 15.77 -3.49
C LYS A 474 20.80 16.09 -2.07
N ASP A 475 20.29 15.41 -1.05
CA ASP A 475 20.74 15.54 0.33
C ASP A 475 21.73 14.42 0.72
N ASN A 476 22.93 14.82 1.11
CA ASN A 476 24.00 13.93 1.56
C ASN A 476 23.93 13.64 3.07
N SER A 477 22.94 14.16 3.82
CA SER A 477 22.90 14.07 5.29
C SER A 477 22.94 12.63 5.82
N LEU A 478 22.10 11.74 5.29
CA LEU A 478 22.04 10.31 5.67
C LEU A 478 23.40 9.62 5.46
N ILE A 479 23.93 9.70 4.23
CA ILE A 479 25.21 9.06 3.87
C ILE A 479 26.41 9.68 4.60
N SER A 480 26.30 10.93 5.07
CA SER A 480 27.30 11.57 5.93
C SER A 480 27.19 11.12 7.39
N LYS A 481 25.97 10.94 7.92
CA LYS A 481 25.68 10.53 9.31
C LYS A 481 26.12 9.07 9.55
N TYR A 482 25.96 8.21 8.54
CA TYR A 482 26.18 6.76 8.66
C TYR A 482 27.29 6.20 7.76
N PHE A 483 28.21 7.06 7.30
CA PHE A 483 29.29 6.67 6.40
C PHE A 483 30.06 5.43 6.86
N ASP A 484 30.42 5.35 8.15
CA ASP A 484 31.21 4.24 8.69
C ASP A 484 30.47 2.88 8.65
N LEU A 485 29.13 2.87 8.76
CA LEU A 485 28.32 1.67 8.56
C LEU A 485 28.28 1.27 7.08
N LEU A 486 28.04 2.23 6.18
CA LEU A 486 28.01 1.99 4.73
C LEU A 486 29.36 1.47 4.23
N ASP A 487 30.48 1.99 4.77
CA ASP A 487 31.83 1.51 4.48
C ASP A 487 32.08 0.10 5.06
N GLN A 488 31.62 -0.19 6.29
CA GLN A 488 31.71 -1.52 6.89
C GLN A 488 30.94 -2.58 6.09
N TRP A 489 29.68 -2.29 5.72
CA TRP A 489 28.87 -3.18 4.89
C TRP A 489 29.49 -3.38 3.51
N THR A 490 30.11 -2.33 2.94
CA THR A 490 30.87 -2.44 1.68
C THR A 490 32.09 -3.33 1.82
N GLN A 491 32.84 -3.26 2.92
CA GLN A 491 33.96 -4.18 3.17
C GLN A 491 33.48 -5.64 3.26
N PHE A 492 32.33 -5.89 3.90
CA PHE A 492 31.72 -7.23 3.89
C PHE A 492 31.29 -7.67 2.48
N LEU A 493 30.65 -6.79 1.69
CA LEU A 493 30.30 -7.10 0.30
C LEU A 493 31.53 -7.43 -0.56
N ILE A 494 32.70 -6.84 -0.29
CA ILE A 494 33.97 -7.16 -0.96
C ILE A 494 34.54 -8.52 -0.51
N GLU A 495 34.21 -9.01 0.69
CA GLU A 495 34.60 -10.35 1.14
C GLU A 495 33.70 -11.44 0.51
N ASP A 496 32.38 -11.22 0.38
CA ASP A 496 31.41 -12.28 0.07
C ASP A 496 30.60 -12.16 -1.26
N SER A 497 30.52 -10.99 -1.93
CA SER A 497 29.54 -10.81 -3.03
C SER A 497 29.87 -11.49 -4.36
N LEU A 498 31.16 -11.64 -4.71
CA LEU A 498 31.52 -12.14 -6.05
C LEU A 498 31.18 -13.62 -6.20
N ILE A 499 31.28 -14.40 -5.12
CA ILE A 499 30.94 -15.83 -5.08
C ILE A 499 30.15 -16.06 -3.77
N PRO A 500 28.83 -15.77 -3.77
CA PRO A 500 28.03 -15.84 -2.55
C PRO A 500 28.05 -17.24 -1.93
N ALA A 501 28.31 -17.31 -0.62
CA ALA A 501 28.15 -18.53 0.17
C ALA A 501 26.69 -19.01 0.15
N ASP A 502 26.46 -20.27 0.57
CA ASP A 502 25.12 -20.83 0.78
C ASP A 502 24.36 -20.00 1.81
N GLN A 503 23.44 -19.17 1.32
CA GLN A 503 22.60 -18.26 2.10
C GLN A 503 21.25 -18.09 1.42
N ILE A 504 20.29 -17.57 2.18
CA ILE A 504 19.00 -17.10 1.70
C ILE A 504 19.11 -15.65 1.18
N SER A 505 18.15 -15.28 0.35
CA SER A 505 17.86 -13.91 -0.08
C SER A 505 16.38 -13.62 0.20
N THR A 506 15.87 -12.48 -0.24
CA THR A 506 14.44 -12.11 -0.24
C THR A 506 13.49 -13.13 -0.93
N ASP A 507 14.05 -14.11 -1.65
CA ASP A 507 13.32 -15.28 -2.17
C ASP A 507 13.51 -16.51 -1.26
N ASP A 508 13.45 -16.30 0.07
CA ASP A 508 13.65 -17.29 1.14
C ASP A 508 12.78 -18.55 0.95
N PHE A 509 11.54 -18.35 0.47
CA PHE A 509 10.54 -19.36 0.18
C PHE A 509 10.96 -20.33 -0.94
N ALA A 510 11.99 -20.01 -1.72
CA ALA A 510 12.64 -20.90 -2.68
C ALA A 510 13.89 -21.63 -2.12
N GLY A 511 14.28 -21.32 -0.89
CA GLY A 511 15.40 -21.92 -0.14
C GLY A 511 16.78 -21.30 -0.41
N SER A 512 17.73 -21.59 0.47
CA SER A 512 19.12 -21.14 0.33
C SER A 512 19.80 -21.73 -0.90
N LEU A 513 20.75 -20.97 -1.46
CA LEU A 513 21.53 -21.41 -2.62
C LEU A 513 22.89 -20.70 -2.64
N ALA A 514 23.95 -21.48 -2.83
CA ALA A 514 25.30 -20.95 -3.07
C ALA A 514 25.48 -20.46 -4.50
N ASN A 515 26.46 -19.59 -4.72
CA ASN A 515 26.84 -19.04 -6.02
C ASN A 515 25.68 -18.35 -6.78
N GLN A 516 24.71 -17.77 -6.06
CA GLN A 516 23.52 -17.14 -6.64
C GLN A 516 23.89 -15.95 -7.54
N THR A 517 23.59 -16.06 -8.83
CA THR A 517 23.87 -15.03 -9.83
C THR A 517 23.20 -13.70 -9.51
N ASN A 518 21.90 -13.71 -9.17
CA ASN A 518 21.12 -12.50 -8.92
C ASN A 518 21.48 -11.83 -7.58
N LEU A 519 21.92 -12.60 -6.58
CA LEU A 519 22.43 -12.06 -5.31
C LEU A 519 23.81 -11.39 -5.50
N ALA A 520 24.68 -11.98 -6.33
CA ALA A 520 25.96 -11.37 -6.69
C ALA A 520 25.77 -10.04 -7.46
N ILE A 521 24.75 -9.93 -8.33
CA ILE A 521 24.38 -8.64 -8.96
C ILE A 521 24.13 -7.58 -7.89
N LYS A 522 23.31 -7.87 -6.87
CA LYS A 522 22.99 -6.94 -5.78
C LYS A 522 24.23 -6.49 -5.01
N GLY A 523 25.09 -7.41 -4.60
CA GLY A 523 26.32 -7.07 -3.89
C GLY A 523 27.29 -6.22 -4.72
N ILE A 524 27.43 -6.50 -6.02
CA ILE A 524 28.23 -5.69 -6.95
C ILE A 524 27.67 -4.26 -7.07
N ILE A 525 26.33 -4.11 -7.17
CA ILE A 525 25.68 -2.79 -7.21
C ILE A 525 25.85 -2.07 -5.87
N GLY A 526 25.80 -2.76 -4.73
CA GLY A 526 26.10 -2.18 -3.40
C GLY A 526 27.51 -1.59 -3.31
N ILE A 527 28.54 -2.32 -3.75
CA ILE A 527 29.93 -1.80 -3.82
C ILE A 527 30.02 -0.58 -4.75
N LYS A 528 29.34 -0.62 -5.90
CA LYS A 528 29.28 0.52 -6.83
C LYS A 528 28.53 1.72 -6.24
N ALA A 529 27.48 1.49 -5.46
CA ALA A 529 26.76 2.54 -4.74
C ALA A 529 27.67 3.23 -3.72
N MET A 530 28.46 2.48 -2.95
CA MET A 530 29.43 3.06 -2.02
C MET A 530 30.54 3.86 -2.74
N ALA A 531 30.93 3.45 -3.94
CA ALA A 531 31.85 4.25 -4.76
C ALA A 531 31.28 5.65 -5.04
N VAL A 532 30.01 5.74 -5.44
CA VAL A 532 29.33 7.03 -5.70
C VAL A 532 29.11 7.82 -4.41
N VAL A 533 28.72 7.17 -3.31
CA VAL A 533 28.64 7.80 -1.96
C VAL A 533 29.98 8.42 -1.57
N SER A 534 31.10 7.72 -1.80
CA SER A 534 32.44 8.22 -1.51
C SER A 534 32.77 9.47 -2.35
N GLY A 535 32.44 9.46 -3.64
CA GLY A 535 32.62 10.60 -4.55
C GLY A 535 31.77 11.82 -4.16
N LEU A 536 30.50 11.59 -3.79
CA LEU A 536 29.57 12.63 -3.30
C LEU A 536 30.05 13.31 -2.01
N LEU A 537 30.86 12.61 -1.20
CA LEU A 537 31.49 13.13 0.02
C LEU A 537 32.94 13.61 -0.20
N GLY A 538 33.44 13.55 -1.44
CA GLY A 538 34.74 14.08 -1.85
C GLY A 538 35.92 13.11 -1.76
N ASP A 539 35.71 11.86 -1.33
CA ASP A 539 36.75 10.82 -1.29
C ASP A 539 36.89 10.12 -2.65
N SER A 540 37.49 10.86 -3.59
CA SER A 540 37.81 10.36 -4.94
C SER A 540 38.77 9.15 -4.96
N ALA A 541 39.51 8.90 -3.87
CA ALA A 541 40.40 7.74 -3.76
C ALA A 541 39.61 6.46 -3.45
N ARG A 542 38.70 6.52 -2.47
CA ARG A 542 37.78 5.43 -2.13
C ARG A 542 36.75 5.18 -3.25
N GLU A 543 36.23 6.23 -3.88
CA GLU A 543 35.42 6.17 -5.11
C GLU A 543 36.13 5.37 -6.20
N SER A 544 37.38 5.73 -6.53
CA SER A 544 38.17 5.05 -7.56
C SER A 544 38.42 3.58 -7.20
N ASN A 545 38.70 3.29 -5.93
CA ASN A 545 38.94 1.93 -5.43
C ASN A 545 37.70 1.03 -5.57
N TYR A 546 36.56 1.45 -4.99
CA TYR A 546 35.32 0.67 -5.03
C TYR A 546 34.75 0.58 -6.45
N SER A 547 34.90 1.63 -7.28
CA SER A 547 34.49 1.54 -8.68
C SER A 547 35.39 0.63 -9.52
N SER A 548 36.67 0.45 -9.18
CA SER A 548 37.50 -0.59 -9.81
C SER A 548 37.01 -1.97 -9.40
N ILE A 549 36.92 -2.24 -8.09
CA ILE A 549 36.53 -3.55 -7.55
C ILE A 549 35.19 -4.01 -8.13
N ALA A 550 34.17 -3.15 -8.17
CA ALA A 550 32.88 -3.50 -8.75
C ALA A 550 32.95 -3.77 -10.27
N SER A 551 33.82 -3.09 -11.03
CA SER A 551 34.01 -3.31 -12.47
C SER A 551 34.79 -4.60 -12.76
N ASP A 552 35.83 -4.86 -11.96
CA ASP A 552 36.60 -6.10 -11.95
C ASP A 552 35.71 -7.29 -11.53
N TYR A 553 34.71 -7.05 -10.67
CA TYR A 553 33.71 -8.05 -10.27
C TYR A 553 32.70 -8.32 -11.37
N VAL A 554 32.12 -7.32 -12.06
CA VAL A 554 31.27 -7.57 -13.24
C VAL A 554 32.01 -8.42 -14.27
N THR A 555 33.28 -8.10 -14.54
CA THR A 555 34.11 -8.84 -15.51
C THR A 555 34.30 -10.31 -15.12
N GLN A 556 34.47 -10.62 -13.84
CA GLN A 556 34.59 -12.00 -13.33
C GLN A 556 33.24 -12.71 -13.25
N TRP A 557 32.22 -12.04 -12.72
CA TRP A 557 30.83 -12.49 -12.63
C TRP A 557 30.30 -12.92 -14.00
N GLN A 558 30.57 -12.16 -15.07
CA GLN A 558 30.20 -12.57 -16.44
C GLN A 558 30.79 -13.92 -16.85
N GLY A 559 31.99 -14.27 -16.35
CA GLY A 559 32.65 -15.56 -16.59
C GLY A 559 32.18 -16.72 -15.70
N PHE A 560 31.33 -16.44 -14.70
CA PHE A 560 30.72 -17.46 -13.81
C PHE A 560 29.21 -17.61 -14.06
N ALA A 561 28.53 -16.51 -14.39
CA ALA A 561 27.08 -16.39 -14.46
C ALA A 561 26.50 -16.61 -15.86
N VAL A 562 27.21 -16.29 -16.94
CA VAL A 562 26.72 -16.51 -18.31
C VAL A 562 26.89 -17.98 -18.67
N ALA A 563 25.81 -18.64 -19.10
CA ALA A 563 25.85 -20.04 -19.52
C ALA A 563 26.80 -20.27 -20.71
N SER A 564 27.41 -21.45 -20.82
CA SER A 564 28.37 -21.81 -21.88
C SER A 564 27.84 -21.66 -23.31
N SER A 565 26.52 -21.64 -23.49
CA SER A 565 25.80 -21.35 -24.73
C SER A 565 25.85 -19.87 -25.15
N GLY A 566 26.06 -18.95 -24.21
CA GLY A 566 26.13 -17.50 -24.44
C GLY A 566 24.77 -16.83 -24.68
N ASP A 567 23.67 -17.46 -24.25
CA ASP A 567 22.28 -16.99 -24.46
C ASP A 567 21.56 -16.55 -23.18
N HIS A 568 22.01 -16.94 -21.98
CA HIS A 568 21.37 -16.56 -20.72
C HIS A 568 22.30 -16.50 -19.50
N LEU A 569 21.79 -15.91 -18.41
CA LEU A 569 22.37 -15.97 -17.08
C LEU A 569 21.82 -17.19 -16.32
N THR A 570 22.73 -17.97 -15.76
CA THR A 570 22.43 -19.10 -14.88
C THR A 570 21.86 -18.64 -13.54
N LEU A 571 21.07 -19.48 -12.86
CA LEU A 571 20.61 -19.19 -11.49
C LEU A 571 21.78 -19.26 -10.49
N SER A 572 22.58 -20.32 -10.62
CA SER A 572 23.78 -20.57 -9.82
C SER A 572 24.96 -20.85 -10.77
N TYR A 573 26.14 -20.32 -10.44
CA TYR A 573 27.29 -20.34 -11.33
C TYR A 573 27.67 -21.75 -11.83
N GLY A 574 27.85 -21.87 -13.14
CA GLY A 574 28.30 -23.11 -13.78
C GLY A 574 27.23 -24.18 -13.99
N ASP A 575 25.96 -23.93 -13.63
CA ASP A 575 24.83 -24.74 -14.06
C ASP A 575 24.16 -24.14 -15.30
N ASP A 576 24.70 -24.49 -16.48
CA ASP A 576 24.21 -24.17 -17.83
C ASP A 576 22.75 -24.58 -18.10
N SER A 577 22.09 -25.32 -17.20
CA SER A 577 20.68 -25.71 -17.33
C SER A 577 19.73 -24.89 -16.44
N SER A 578 20.29 -24.08 -15.54
CA SER A 578 19.54 -23.22 -14.60
C SER A 578 19.37 -21.81 -15.14
N TRP A 579 18.33 -21.08 -14.72
CA TRP A 579 18.13 -19.66 -15.04
C TRP A 579 17.15 -19.01 -14.05
N GLY A 580 17.08 -17.67 -14.03
CA GLY A 580 16.09 -16.93 -13.24
C GLY A 580 15.91 -15.47 -13.67
N LEU A 581 14.98 -14.78 -13.01
CA LEU A 581 14.77 -13.35 -13.14
C LEU A 581 15.95 -12.60 -12.51
N ALA A 582 16.72 -11.87 -13.33
CA ALA A 582 17.83 -11.03 -12.89
C ALA A 582 17.32 -9.67 -12.35
N TYR A 583 16.27 -9.68 -11.51
CA TYR A 583 15.51 -8.50 -11.11
C TYR A 583 16.39 -7.42 -10.43
N ASN A 584 17.52 -7.78 -9.83
CA ASN A 584 18.44 -6.82 -9.22
C ASN A 584 19.15 -5.91 -10.25
N LEU A 585 19.11 -6.22 -11.55
CA LEU A 585 19.54 -5.28 -12.61
C LEU A 585 18.69 -3.99 -12.65
N TYR A 586 17.48 -4.00 -12.08
CA TYR A 586 16.70 -2.78 -11.83
C TYR A 586 17.49 -1.75 -11.01
N ALA A 587 18.27 -2.17 -10.01
CA ALA A 587 19.01 -1.25 -9.15
C ALA A 587 20.13 -0.50 -9.91
N ASP A 588 20.78 -1.13 -10.90
CA ASP A 588 21.79 -0.46 -11.74
C ASP A 588 21.17 0.57 -12.70
N LYS A 589 19.90 0.36 -13.09
CA LYS A 589 19.09 1.38 -13.78
C LYS A 589 18.65 2.49 -12.84
N LEU A 590 18.14 2.16 -11.65
CA LEU A 590 17.65 3.11 -10.64
C LEU A 590 18.73 4.09 -10.19
N LEU A 591 19.95 3.59 -9.96
CA LEU A 591 21.09 4.40 -9.55
C LEU A 591 21.79 5.12 -10.71
N GLY A 592 21.40 4.85 -11.96
CA GLY A 592 22.06 5.36 -13.17
C GLY A 592 23.52 4.89 -13.33
N THR A 593 23.97 3.90 -12.54
CA THR A 593 25.39 3.52 -12.45
C THR A 593 25.90 2.80 -13.70
N ASN A 594 25.02 2.14 -14.46
CA ASN A 594 25.29 1.43 -15.71
C ASN A 594 26.56 0.56 -15.65
N ILE A 595 26.79 -0.14 -14.54
CA ILE A 595 27.97 -0.99 -14.35
C ILE A 595 27.81 -2.35 -15.06
N PHE A 596 26.58 -2.84 -15.23
CA PHE A 596 26.32 -4.00 -16.06
C PHE A 596 26.24 -3.58 -17.53
N PRO A 597 27.08 -4.14 -18.42
CA PRO A 597 27.10 -3.71 -19.81
C PRO A 597 25.79 -4.07 -20.51
N GLN A 598 25.33 -3.19 -21.41
CA GLN A 598 24.08 -3.30 -22.16
C GLN A 598 23.87 -4.70 -22.79
N SER A 599 24.94 -5.38 -23.21
CA SER A 599 24.88 -6.73 -23.77
C SER A 599 24.34 -7.80 -22.81
N ILE A 600 24.42 -7.62 -21.48
CA ILE A 600 23.81 -8.53 -20.50
C ILE A 600 22.29 -8.32 -20.43
N LEU A 601 21.85 -7.06 -20.52
CA LEU A 601 20.44 -6.71 -20.51
C LEU A 601 19.77 -7.16 -21.82
N ASP A 602 20.46 -6.99 -22.96
CA ASP A 602 20.02 -7.51 -24.27
C ASP A 602 19.99 -9.05 -24.28
N LEU A 603 20.98 -9.71 -23.67
CA LEU A 603 21.04 -11.17 -23.53
C LEU A 603 19.85 -11.70 -22.72
N GLN A 604 19.59 -11.15 -21.54
CA GLN A 604 18.42 -11.54 -20.73
C GLN A 604 17.08 -11.19 -21.38
N THR A 605 16.96 -10.02 -22.00
CA THR A 605 15.75 -9.64 -22.75
C THR A 605 15.45 -10.61 -23.89
N ASN A 606 16.46 -11.20 -24.52
CA ASN A 606 16.25 -12.20 -25.56
C ASN A 606 16.01 -13.61 -25.00
N TRP A 607 16.58 -13.97 -23.84
CA TRP A 607 16.24 -15.21 -23.13
C TRP A 607 14.77 -15.23 -22.70
N TYR A 608 14.30 -14.16 -22.05
CA TYR A 608 12.93 -14.05 -21.52
C TYR A 608 11.83 -14.25 -22.59
N LYS A 609 12.10 -13.90 -23.85
CA LYS A 609 11.20 -14.19 -25.00
C LYS A 609 10.96 -15.69 -25.26
N THR A 610 11.79 -16.57 -24.71
CA THR A 610 11.77 -18.02 -24.98
C THR A 610 11.14 -18.85 -23.87
N ILE A 611 11.05 -18.30 -22.66
CA ILE A 611 10.61 -18.98 -21.42
C ILE A 611 9.35 -18.37 -20.81
N PHE A 612 8.61 -17.58 -21.59
CA PHE A 612 7.37 -16.93 -21.16
C PHE A 612 6.23 -17.93 -20.96
N ASP A 613 5.57 -17.81 -19.82
CA ASP A 613 4.42 -18.61 -19.43
C ASP A 613 3.10 -17.82 -19.56
N ASN A 614 1.97 -18.40 -19.15
CA ASN A 614 0.66 -17.76 -19.29
C ASN A 614 0.48 -16.48 -18.45
N PHE A 615 1.15 -16.35 -17.30
CA PHE A 615 0.95 -15.26 -16.34
C PHE A 615 2.27 -14.62 -15.85
N GLY A 616 3.38 -14.87 -16.52
CA GLY A 616 4.68 -14.27 -16.21
C GLY A 616 5.83 -15.11 -16.74
N ILE A 617 6.99 -14.99 -16.10
CA ILE A 617 8.15 -15.87 -16.26
C ILE A 617 8.44 -16.46 -14.88
N PRO A 618 8.65 -17.78 -14.72
CA PRO A 618 9.02 -18.34 -13.43
C PRO A 618 10.21 -17.61 -12.79
N LEU A 619 10.19 -17.43 -11.47
CA LEU A 619 11.23 -16.75 -10.71
C LEU A 619 12.61 -17.31 -11.04
N ASP A 620 12.71 -18.63 -11.02
CA ASP A 620 13.87 -19.39 -11.48
C ASP A 620 13.50 -20.88 -11.71
N THR A 621 14.46 -21.62 -12.26
CA THR A 621 14.34 -23.05 -12.62
C THR A 621 13.96 -24.02 -11.49
N ARG A 622 13.93 -23.60 -10.22
CA ARG A 622 13.47 -24.44 -9.10
C ARG A 622 11.95 -24.67 -9.12
N HIS A 623 11.16 -23.73 -9.65
CA HIS A 623 9.71 -23.65 -9.41
C HIS A 623 8.88 -23.15 -10.62
N GLU A 624 7.56 -23.34 -10.56
CA GLU A 624 6.58 -22.84 -11.57
C GLU A 624 5.92 -21.50 -11.14
N TYR A 625 6.48 -20.81 -10.14
CA TYR A 625 5.96 -19.57 -9.56
C TYR A 625 6.86 -18.36 -9.79
N THR A 626 6.28 -17.16 -9.66
CA THR A 626 6.96 -15.85 -9.76
C THR A 626 6.48 -14.91 -8.64
N LYS A 627 7.06 -13.71 -8.59
CA LYS A 627 6.61 -12.58 -7.76
C LYS A 627 6.25 -11.38 -8.65
N SER A 628 5.09 -10.76 -8.43
CA SER A 628 4.57 -9.68 -9.28
C SER A 628 5.42 -8.40 -9.24
N ASP A 629 6.08 -8.11 -8.12
CA ASP A 629 7.09 -7.06 -7.99
C ASP A 629 8.34 -7.37 -8.83
N TRP A 630 8.84 -8.61 -8.82
CA TRP A 630 9.98 -9.01 -9.64
C TRP A 630 9.68 -9.02 -11.14
N GLU A 631 8.48 -9.42 -11.57
CA GLU A 631 8.01 -9.25 -12.97
C GLU A 631 8.09 -7.78 -13.43
N ILE A 632 7.62 -6.84 -12.59
CA ILE A 632 7.61 -5.41 -12.91
C ILE A 632 9.02 -4.78 -12.81
N TRP A 633 9.87 -5.25 -11.90
CA TRP A 633 11.28 -4.86 -11.85
C TRP A 633 12.05 -5.36 -13.07
N THR A 634 11.76 -6.57 -13.55
CA THR A 634 12.29 -7.06 -14.83
C THR A 634 11.79 -6.23 -16.00
N ALA A 635 10.49 -5.88 -16.02
CA ALA A 635 9.91 -4.99 -17.02
C ALA A 635 10.59 -3.60 -17.06
N ALA A 636 11.17 -3.16 -15.94
CA ALA A 636 11.85 -1.88 -15.81
C ALA A 636 13.30 -1.86 -16.35
N PHE A 637 13.95 -3.00 -16.59
CA PHE A 637 15.32 -3.05 -17.16
C PHE A 637 15.44 -3.71 -18.55
N VAL A 638 14.45 -4.50 -18.99
CA VAL A 638 14.47 -5.15 -20.31
C VAL A 638 14.52 -4.14 -21.47
N THR A 639 15.13 -4.58 -22.57
CA THR A 639 15.60 -3.70 -23.66
C THR A 639 14.68 -3.72 -24.89
N ASP A 640 13.50 -4.29 -24.74
CA ASP A 640 12.47 -4.47 -25.77
C ASP A 640 11.10 -4.16 -25.17
N ASP A 641 10.44 -3.12 -25.68
CA ASP A 641 9.10 -2.68 -25.25
C ASP A 641 8.08 -3.82 -25.25
N SER A 642 8.17 -4.76 -26.20
CA SER A 642 7.23 -5.89 -26.28
C SER A 642 7.40 -6.90 -25.13
N VAL A 643 8.62 -7.04 -24.60
CA VAL A 643 8.90 -7.87 -23.41
C VAL A 643 8.40 -7.17 -22.16
N ARG A 644 8.68 -5.86 -22.00
CA ARG A 644 8.14 -5.04 -20.90
C ARG A 644 6.63 -5.16 -20.84
N ASP A 645 5.95 -4.89 -21.96
CA ASP A 645 4.49 -4.84 -22.00
C ASP A 645 3.88 -6.24 -21.77
N GLN A 646 4.55 -7.31 -22.21
CA GLN A 646 4.11 -8.68 -21.92
C GLN A 646 4.25 -9.04 -20.42
N LEU A 647 5.33 -8.62 -19.73
CA LEU A 647 5.48 -8.81 -18.27
C LEU A 647 4.37 -8.06 -17.52
N ILE A 648 4.16 -6.78 -17.85
CA ILE A 648 3.13 -5.92 -17.25
C ILE A 648 1.72 -6.51 -17.45
N SER A 649 1.33 -6.83 -18.69
CA SER A 649 0.02 -7.42 -18.97
C SER A 649 -0.16 -8.80 -18.33
N SER A 650 0.93 -9.53 -18.06
CA SER A 650 0.88 -10.81 -17.35
C SER A 650 0.53 -10.65 -15.87
N VAL A 651 1.12 -9.66 -15.18
CA VAL A 651 0.74 -9.29 -13.80
C VAL A 651 -0.69 -8.76 -13.74
N ALA A 652 -1.11 -7.91 -14.69
CA ALA A 652 -2.50 -7.42 -14.75
C ALA A 652 -3.52 -8.55 -15.00
N LYS A 653 -3.15 -9.52 -15.85
CA LYS A 653 -3.94 -10.74 -16.10
C LYS A 653 -4.03 -11.63 -14.87
N TYR A 654 -2.96 -11.74 -14.06
CA TYR A 654 -3.01 -12.41 -12.75
C TYR A 654 -3.97 -11.69 -11.79
N ALA A 655 -3.79 -10.37 -11.61
CA ALA A 655 -4.61 -9.55 -10.72
C ALA A 655 -6.10 -9.50 -11.10
N SER A 656 -6.47 -9.86 -12.33
CA SER A 656 -7.85 -9.84 -12.85
C SER A 656 -8.47 -11.23 -13.11
N ASN A 657 -7.77 -12.34 -12.81
CA ASN A 657 -8.21 -13.68 -13.21
C ASN A 657 -9.40 -14.26 -12.41
N GLY A 658 -9.77 -13.64 -11.30
CA GLY A 658 -10.89 -14.06 -10.44
C GLY A 658 -10.71 -15.39 -9.69
N LYS A 659 -9.49 -15.98 -9.69
CA LYS A 659 -9.17 -17.20 -8.93
C LYS A 659 -8.89 -16.92 -7.46
N SER A 660 -8.21 -15.82 -7.18
CA SER A 660 -7.82 -15.40 -5.83
C SER A 660 -8.90 -14.50 -5.22
N ASN A 661 -9.16 -14.65 -3.92
CA ASN A 661 -10.14 -13.86 -3.17
C ASN A 661 -9.54 -13.12 -1.95
N ILE A 662 -8.21 -13.13 -1.82
CA ILE A 662 -7.44 -12.46 -0.75
C ILE A 662 -6.92 -11.09 -1.23
N PRO A 663 -6.46 -10.20 -0.33
CA PRO A 663 -5.74 -8.97 -0.71
C PRO A 663 -4.59 -9.27 -1.68
N PHE A 664 -4.26 -8.32 -2.56
CA PHE A 664 -3.39 -8.56 -3.72
C PHE A 664 -2.04 -9.15 -3.28
N GLY A 665 -1.82 -10.42 -3.64
CA GLY A 665 -0.64 -11.19 -3.27
C GLY A 665 0.44 -11.07 -4.33
N ASP A 666 1.69 -11.01 -3.90
CA ASP A 666 2.87 -10.94 -4.76
C ASP A 666 3.23 -12.29 -5.38
N TRP A 667 3.08 -13.39 -4.63
CA TRP A 667 3.57 -14.72 -5.02
C TRP A 667 2.50 -15.61 -5.66
N TYR A 668 2.72 -16.06 -6.90
CA TYR A 668 1.73 -16.82 -7.69
C TYR A 668 2.36 -17.73 -8.77
N ASN A 669 1.58 -18.70 -9.26
CA ASN A 669 2.02 -19.68 -10.27
C ASN A 669 1.86 -19.13 -11.69
N THR A 670 2.91 -19.21 -12.51
CA THR A 670 2.99 -18.56 -13.83
C THR A 670 2.24 -19.32 -14.92
N GLY A 671 2.21 -20.65 -14.86
CA GLY A 671 1.47 -21.48 -15.83
C GLY A 671 -0.05 -21.27 -15.79
N ASP A 672 -0.63 -20.87 -14.65
CA ASP A 672 -2.09 -20.80 -14.47
C ASP A 672 -2.66 -19.62 -13.67
N GLY A 673 -1.84 -18.79 -13.03
CA GLY A 673 -2.25 -17.60 -12.27
C GLY A 673 -2.85 -17.87 -10.88
N THR A 674 -2.70 -19.07 -10.32
CA THR A 674 -3.14 -19.37 -8.96
C THR A 674 -2.20 -18.73 -7.94
N ALA A 675 -2.73 -17.90 -7.04
CA ALA A 675 -1.96 -17.29 -5.95
C ALA A 675 -1.50 -18.35 -4.92
N ASN A 676 -0.34 -18.12 -4.31
CA ASN A 676 0.23 -18.96 -3.26
C ASN A 676 -0.17 -18.43 -1.86
N GLY A 677 0.77 -18.30 -0.92
CA GLY A 677 0.47 -17.94 0.47
C GLY A 677 0.32 -16.43 0.74
N PHE A 678 1.09 -15.60 0.03
CA PHE A 678 1.23 -14.17 0.35
C PHE A 678 0.03 -13.33 -0.07
N LYS A 679 -0.28 -12.31 0.73
CA LYS A 679 -1.43 -11.39 0.60
C LYS A 679 -1.14 -10.11 1.37
N ALA A 680 -1.61 -8.95 0.91
CA ALA A 680 -1.44 -7.66 1.60
C ALA A 680 0.02 -7.21 1.88
N ARG A 681 1.05 -7.93 1.39
CA ARG A 681 2.46 -7.57 1.59
C ARG A 681 2.74 -6.16 1.05
N PRO A 682 3.63 -5.38 1.69
CA PRO A 682 4.01 -4.05 1.20
C PRO A 682 4.87 -4.06 -0.07
N VAL A 683 5.47 -5.22 -0.41
CA VAL A 683 6.36 -5.40 -1.57
C VAL A 683 5.71 -5.00 -2.90
N VAL A 684 4.37 -4.95 -2.98
CA VAL A 684 3.61 -4.40 -4.11
C VAL A 684 3.88 -2.91 -4.39
N GLY A 685 4.55 -2.18 -3.48
CA GLY A 685 5.17 -0.88 -3.77
C GLY A 685 6.18 -0.95 -4.93
N GLY A 686 6.76 -2.13 -5.15
CA GLY A 686 7.65 -2.45 -6.27
C GLY A 686 6.97 -2.36 -7.64
N HIS A 687 5.63 -2.47 -7.70
CA HIS A 687 4.90 -2.22 -8.94
C HIS A 687 5.03 -0.77 -9.46
N VAL A 688 5.57 0.15 -8.65
CA VAL A 688 5.81 1.56 -9.01
C VAL A 688 7.19 1.76 -9.68
N ALA A 689 8.00 0.70 -9.84
CA ALA A 689 9.38 0.72 -10.36
C ALA A 689 9.61 1.62 -11.59
N LEU A 690 8.78 1.49 -12.63
CA LEU A 690 8.97 2.27 -13.87
C LEU A 690 8.66 3.76 -13.69
N LEU A 691 7.84 4.14 -12.70
CA LEU A 691 7.63 5.56 -12.37
C LEU A 691 8.81 6.15 -11.59
N ALA A 692 9.46 5.36 -10.72
CA ALA A 692 10.65 5.78 -10.00
C ALA A 692 11.83 6.07 -10.95
N LEU A 693 12.05 5.22 -11.97
CA LEU A 693 13.07 5.46 -13.01
C LEU A 693 12.83 6.77 -13.78
N ASN A 694 11.59 6.99 -14.24
CA ASN A 694 11.23 8.18 -15.00
C ASN A 694 11.42 9.46 -14.19
N LYS A 695 11.01 9.46 -12.92
CA LYS A 695 11.13 10.62 -12.02
C LYS A 695 12.60 11.07 -11.83
N LEU A 696 13.51 10.12 -11.60
CA LEU A 696 14.95 10.43 -11.48
C LEU A 696 15.55 10.93 -12.80
N SER A 697 15.05 10.45 -13.95
CA SER A 697 15.51 10.85 -15.28
C SER A 697 15.07 12.28 -15.66
N ASP A 698 13.86 12.69 -15.29
CA ASP A 698 13.35 14.04 -15.55
C ASP A 698 14.15 15.12 -14.77
N ASP A 699 14.60 14.79 -13.55
CA ASP A 699 15.47 15.67 -12.75
C ASP A 699 16.88 15.85 -13.37
N GLU A 700 17.40 14.90 -14.16
CA GLU A 700 18.67 15.09 -14.89
C GLU A 700 18.50 15.91 -16.18
N THR A 701 17.37 15.77 -16.89
CA THR A 701 17.14 16.52 -18.14
C THR A 701 16.82 18.00 -17.90
N THR A 702 16.18 18.33 -16.77
CA THR A 702 15.97 19.73 -16.34
C THR A 702 17.28 20.43 -15.99
N ILE A 703 18.27 19.71 -15.45
CA ILE A 703 19.63 20.26 -15.20
C ILE A 703 20.36 20.54 -16.52
N ASN A 704 20.30 19.62 -17.50
CA ASN A 704 20.96 19.78 -18.80
C ASN A 704 20.33 20.89 -19.68
N THR A 705 19.04 21.18 -19.50
CA THR A 705 18.38 22.33 -20.16
C THR A 705 18.67 23.66 -19.46
N GLN A 706 18.95 23.68 -18.15
CA GLN A 706 19.42 24.90 -17.47
C GLN A 706 20.91 25.20 -17.70
N SER A 707 21.77 24.17 -17.76
CA SER A 707 23.21 24.35 -18.02
C SER A 707 23.50 24.94 -19.40
N SER A 708 22.64 24.68 -20.38
CA SER A 708 22.68 25.25 -21.73
C SER A 708 22.02 26.65 -21.85
N ALA A 709 21.38 27.16 -20.78
CA ALA A 709 20.54 28.37 -20.83
C ALA A 709 20.89 29.47 -19.81
N SER A 710 21.97 29.37 -19.04
CA SER A 710 22.34 30.35 -17.98
C SER A 710 23.22 31.53 -18.44
N GLY A 711 23.02 32.00 -19.67
CA GLY A 711 23.69 33.19 -20.23
C GLY A 711 23.07 34.54 -19.83
N ALA A 712 22.26 34.60 -18.78
CA ALA A 712 21.49 35.79 -18.39
C ALA A 712 21.37 35.96 -16.86
N ILE A 713 21.40 37.21 -16.40
CA ILE A 713 21.41 37.57 -14.97
C ILE A 713 19.97 37.74 -14.44
N SER A 714 19.55 36.90 -13.49
CA SER A 714 18.37 37.14 -12.64
C SER A 714 18.79 37.50 -11.21
N ARG A 715 18.07 38.43 -10.57
CA ARG A 715 18.43 38.95 -9.24
C ARG A 715 17.72 38.21 -8.11
N LEU A 716 18.48 37.82 -7.10
CA LEU A 716 17.97 37.36 -5.80
C LEU A 716 17.06 38.42 -5.17
N ARG A 717 15.98 37.96 -4.50
CA ARG A 717 15.28 38.70 -3.44
C ARG A 717 15.39 37.88 -2.15
N PRO A 718 15.87 38.45 -1.04
CA PRO A 718 15.91 37.76 0.24
C PRO A 718 14.53 37.73 0.91
N LEU A 719 14.27 36.71 1.73
CA LEU A 719 13.24 36.77 2.76
C LEU A 719 13.69 37.73 3.88
N SER A 720 12.73 38.35 4.57
CA SER A 720 13.00 39.10 5.79
C SER A 720 11.84 38.96 6.78
N THR A 721 12.11 38.35 7.94
CA THR A 721 11.21 38.30 9.08
C THR A 721 11.35 39.55 9.94
N SER A 722 10.23 40.09 10.46
CA SER A 722 10.22 41.02 11.60
C SER A 722 8.83 41.08 12.26
N ILE A 723 8.75 41.69 13.45
CA ILE A 723 7.67 41.50 14.43
C ILE A 723 7.10 42.86 14.90
N SER A 724 5.78 42.90 15.15
CA SER A 724 5.01 43.92 15.92
C SER A 724 4.87 45.34 15.34
N GLY A 725 3.82 46.07 15.75
CA GLY A 725 3.71 47.52 15.48
C GLY A 725 2.29 48.10 15.32
N THR A 726 1.55 48.23 16.42
CA THR A 726 0.28 48.98 16.61
C THR A 726 -0.04 50.17 15.67
N GLY A 727 -1.28 50.28 15.18
CA GLY A 727 -1.83 51.51 14.57
C GLY A 727 -3.38 51.52 14.46
N LYS A 728 -4.03 52.66 14.69
CA LYS A 728 -5.52 52.86 14.62
C LYS A 728 -5.89 53.99 13.65
N MET A 729 -7.20 54.09 13.36
CA MET A 729 -7.95 55.18 12.67
C MET A 729 -8.03 55.05 11.13
N GLU A 730 -9.23 54.83 10.56
CA GLU A 730 -10.26 55.81 10.10
C GLU A 730 -9.89 56.49 8.76
N ARG A 731 -10.79 56.75 7.77
CA ARG A 731 -12.27 56.66 7.66
C ARG A 731 -12.76 56.77 6.18
N CYS A 732 -14.02 56.37 5.91
CA CYS A 732 -14.92 56.81 4.79
C CYS A 732 -14.51 56.49 3.32
N LEU A 733 -15.33 56.61 2.24
CA LEU A 733 -16.78 56.54 1.85
C LEU A 733 -16.79 56.64 0.29
N TYR A 734 -17.74 56.22 -0.57
CA TYR A 734 -19.08 55.58 -0.59
C TYR A 734 -19.00 54.27 -1.43
N TRP A 735 -19.98 53.38 -1.66
CA TRP A 735 -21.47 53.32 -1.88
C TRP A 735 -21.97 53.44 -3.35
N PHE A 736 -23.01 52.65 -3.67
CA PHE A 736 -23.53 52.22 -4.99
C PHE A 736 -24.18 53.30 -5.89
N ALA A 737 -24.21 53.09 -7.24
CA ALA A 737 -25.43 52.65 -7.99
C ALA A 737 -25.43 52.88 -9.54
N SER A 738 -26.11 51.98 -10.27
CA SER A 738 -26.78 52.11 -11.61
C SER A 738 -25.93 52.31 -12.91
N ILE A 739 -26.24 51.76 -14.12
CA ILE A 739 -27.48 51.46 -14.91
C ILE A 739 -27.98 52.69 -15.71
N VAL A 740 -28.21 52.71 -17.05
CA VAL A 740 -27.96 51.75 -18.19
C VAL A 740 -28.21 52.41 -19.59
N LEU A 741 -28.17 51.64 -20.71
CA LEU A 741 -28.50 51.99 -22.14
C LEU A 741 -27.45 52.80 -22.95
N LEU A 742 -27.43 52.84 -24.31
CA LEU A 742 -28.49 52.55 -25.32
C LEU A 742 -27.97 51.98 -26.68
N THR A 743 -28.53 50.85 -27.15
CA THR A 743 -28.59 50.30 -28.56
C THR A 743 -27.30 49.95 -29.35
N SER A 744 -27.24 48.92 -30.21
CA SER A 744 -28.13 47.79 -30.63
C SER A 744 -27.26 46.73 -31.41
N LYS A 745 -27.67 45.65 -32.10
CA LYS A 745 -28.87 45.11 -32.81
C LYS A 745 -28.76 43.54 -32.79
N LEU A 746 -29.83 42.71 -32.82
CA LEU A 746 -30.61 42.18 -33.97
C LEU A 746 -29.73 41.65 -35.14
N VAL A 747 -29.91 40.46 -35.74
CA VAL A 747 -31.03 39.47 -35.84
C VAL A 747 -30.43 38.20 -36.53
N PHE A 748 -30.84 36.92 -36.46
CA PHE A 748 -31.82 36.04 -35.74
C PHE A 748 -31.41 34.56 -36.05
N ASP A 749 -31.96 33.45 -35.54
CA ASP A 749 -32.48 33.02 -34.21
C ASP A 749 -32.87 31.50 -34.28
N TYR A 750 -32.92 30.80 -33.12
CA TYR A 750 -33.61 29.52 -32.77
C TYR A 750 -33.80 28.34 -33.77
N PHE A 751 -33.37 27.15 -33.35
CA PHE A 751 -34.23 26.28 -32.51
C PHE A 751 -33.41 25.60 -31.41
#